data_AF-A0AAV8FNE5-F1
#
_entry.id   AF-A0AAV8FNE5-F1
#
_cell.length_a   1.000
_cell.length_b   1.000
_cell.length_c   1.000
_cell.angle_alpha   90.00
_cell.angle_beta   90.00
_cell.angle_gamma   90.00
#
_symmetry.space_group_name_H-M   'P 1'
#
loop_
_entity.id
_entity.type
_entity.pdbx_description
1 polymer ?
#
loop_
_entity_poly.entity_id
_entity_poly.type
_entity_poly.pdbx_seq_one_letter_code
_entity_poly.pdbx_strand_id
1 'polypeptide(L)'
;MSGWDEGAVYYSDQAQFPRGGDPDQNNSVTPHAALRKFKEFIRGFHGSKGDFPYRESLVHNPEYLTVALEDLDAFDSELSEKLCNSPAEYLPLFETAASEILASLRSKVAGETGEMEEPVTGDVQIFLSSKENCISMRLTGAEYMSKLVKIAGIVIAASRVKAKATYVTLVCKNCKSLKMVPCCAGLGGALVPRSCDHVPGVGEEPCPLDPWINPEDVPTGELPRNVLLSVDRHLVQTIVPGTRLTVMGIYSVYQASTTNQKGAVGVKQPSIRVVGLEQDRETNSSGPSTFTMDEEISLKEFAQKPSVYSDLCQLIAPSIYGHDDVKKAIACLLFGGSKKRLPDGVRLRGDIHVLLLGDPSTAKSQFLKFVEKTAPIAVYTSGKGSSAAGLTASVIRDSSSREFYLEGEAMVLADGGVVCIDEFDKMRPDDRVAIHEAMEQQTISIAKAGITTVLNSRTSVLAAANPVSGRYDNLKTAQDNIDLQTTFLSRFDQIFIVKDIRSAEQDKIIASHVIGVHTKSTGGTKNSAATEEQNWLKRYIEYCRSTCQPRLSEKAAEMLQNKYVEVRQVCSSFHSDLVHASHETGRVATIPITGRQLEAIIRLSESLARMRLAFVATQEHVEEAFRLFNVSTVDAARSGINEHLTSLLKLLMKLSKLRHK
;
A
#
# COMPACT_ATOMS: atom_id res chain seq x y z
N MET A 1 38.93 38.01 3.17
CA MET A 1 38.68 36.56 3.37
C MET A 1 37.32 36.39 4.05
N SER A 2 36.24 36.71 3.33
CA SER A 2 34.87 36.72 3.85
C SER A 2 33.95 36.43 2.67
N GLY A 3 33.54 35.18 2.52
CA GLY A 3 32.77 34.71 1.36
C GLY A 3 32.21 33.31 1.59
N TRP A 4 31.66 33.08 2.78
CA TRP A 4 31.14 31.76 3.19
C TRP A 4 29.69 31.81 3.70
N ASP A 5 29.00 32.95 3.57
CA ASP A 5 27.60 33.11 3.99
C ASP A 5 26.71 33.55 2.80
N GLU A 6 26.35 32.58 1.97
CA GLU A 6 25.24 32.68 1.01
C GLU A 6 24.38 31.41 1.14
N GLY A 7 23.14 31.58 1.60
CA GLY A 7 22.14 30.51 1.65
C GLY A 7 21.77 30.09 0.23
N ALA A 8 22.38 29.00 -0.24
CA ALA A 8 22.19 28.46 -1.57
C ALA A 8 21.57 27.05 -1.51
N VAL A 9 20.69 26.74 -2.46
CA VAL A 9 20.55 25.36 -2.94
C VAL A 9 21.86 25.05 -3.64
N TYR A 10 22.65 24.16 -3.08
CA TYR A 10 23.95 23.81 -3.64
C TYR A 10 23.76 22.81 -4.78
N TYR A 11 23.85 23.31 -6.01
CA TYR A 11 24.36 22.51 -7.11
C TYR A 11 25.89 22.49 -6.99
N SER A 12 26.55 21.39 -7.35
CA SER A 12 27.98 21.44 -7.62
C SER A 12 28.18 22.25 -8.91
N ASP A 13 28.14 23.57 -8.80
CA ASP A 13 28.42 24.50 -9.88
C ASP A 13 29.90 24.42 -10.23
N GLN A 14 30.23 23.58 -11.22
CA GLN A 14 31.29 23.91 -12.18
C GLN A 14 30.77 24.79 -13.33
N ALA A 15 29.57 25.37 -13.21
CA ALA A 15 28.99 26.25 -14.20
C ALA A 15 29.27 27.73 -13.88
N GLN A 16 30.54 28.14 -14.01
CA GLN A 16 30.82 29.54 -14.29
C GLN A 16 30.41 29.82 -15.74
N PHE A 17 29.59 30.86 -15.93
CA PHE A 17 29.34 31.50 -17.23
C PHE A 17 30.65 31.60 -18.04
N PRO A 18 30.75 31.06 -19.27
CA PRO A 18 31.96 31.26 -20.06
C PRO A 18 31.95 32.70 -20.60
N ARG A 19 32.64 33.60 -19.89
CA ARG A 19 33.29 34.74 -20.54
C ARG A 19 34.49 34.18 -21.32
N GLY A 20 34.61 34.60 -22.56
CA GLY A 20 35.42 33.96 -23.60
C GLY A 20 36.87 33.60 -23.21
N GLY A 21 37.32 32.47 -23.73
CA GLY A 21 38.70 31.98 -23.66
C GLY A 21 38.81 30.55 -24.22
N ASP A 22 39.46 30.46 -25.38
CA ASP A 22 40.00 29.31 -26.14
C ASP A 22 39.14 28.09 -26.54
N PRO A 23 39.23 27.66 -27.83
CA PRO A 23 38.64 26.41 -28.29
C PRO A 23 39.71 25.31 -28.27
N ASP A 24 39.66 24.39 -27.31
CA ASP A 24 40.15 23.02 -27.58
C ASP A 24 39.65 21.97 -26.58
N GLN A 25 39.05 20.93 -27.16
CA GLN A 25 38.89 19.54 -26.69
C GLN A 25 38.06 19.24 -25.43
N ASN A 26 36.75 18.99 -25.65
CA ASN A 26 36.10 17.74 -25.23
C ASN A 26 34.75 17.57 -25.95
N ASN A 27 34.40 16.32 -26.29
CA ASN A 27 33.15 15.87 -26.94
C ASN A 27 31.89 16.13 -26.08
N SER A 28 31.59 17.38 -25.74
CA SER A 28 30.31 17.74 -25.15
C SER A 28 29.35 18.15 -26.27
N VAL A 29 28.31 17.33 -26.49
CA VAL A 29 27.09 17.77 -27.18
C VAL A 29 26.71 19.14 -26.62
N THR A 30 26.80 20.18 -27.44
CA THR A 30 26.43 21.53 -27.01
C THR A 30 24.94 21.57 -26.67
N PRO A 31 24.47 22.46 -25.77
CA PRO A 31 23.05 22.57 -25.40
C PRO A 31 22.14 22.72 -26.63
N HIS A 32 22.62 23.43 -27.65
CA HIS A 32 21.94 23.58 -28.94
C HIS A 32 21.88 22.29 -29.75
N ALA A 33 22.95 21.47 -29.74
CA ALA A 33 22.95 20.16 -30.39
C ALA A 33 22.01 19.18 -29.66
N ALA A 34 21.97 19.21 -28.33
CA ALA A 34 21.03 18.40 -27.54
C ALA A 34 19.57 18.76 -27.86
N LEU A 35 19.25 20.06 -27.91
CA LEU A 35 17.91 20.54 -28.27
C LEU A 35 17.49 20.10 -29.69
N ARG A 36 18.42 20.13 -30.67
CA ARG A 36 18.14 19.61 -32.03
C ARG A 36 17.88 18.10 -32.01
N LYS A 37 18.71 17.33 -31.30
CA LYS A 37 18.54 15.88 -31.17
C LYS A 37 17.22 15.51 -30.49
N PHE A 38 16.80 16.23 -29.44
CA PHE A 38 15.49 16.03 -28.83
C PHE A 38 14.34 16.30 -29.81
N LYS A 39 14.48 17.31 -30.68
CA LYS A 39 13.48 17.57 -31.72
C LYS A 39 13.43 16.44 -32.76
N GLU A 40 14.58 15.93 -33.16
CA GLU A 40 14.68 14.80 -34.09
C GLU A 40 14.09 13.53 -33.47
N PHE A 41 14.34 13.28 -32.18
CA PHE A 41 13.75 12.16 -31.45
C PHE A 41 12.21 12.23 -31.45
N ILE A 42 11.61 13.34 -31.02
CA ILE A 42 10.15 13.48 -30.97
C ILE A 42 9.52 13.35 -32.37
N ARG A 43 10.21 13.82 -33.43
CA ARG A 43 9.71 13.77 -34.82
C ARG A 43 9.91 12.42 -35.50
N GLY A 44 11.04 11.77 -35.23
CA GLY A 44 11.56 10.66 -36.01
C GLY A 44 11.58 9.32 -35.27
N PHE A 45 11.20 9.24 -34.00
CA PHE A 45 11.13 7.97 -33.31
C PHE A 45 9.92 7.15 -33.78
N HIS A 46 10.19 5.94 -34.27
CA HIS A 46 9.21 4.99 -34.77
C HIS A 46 8.96 3.90 -33.71
N GLY A 47 7.70 3.69 -33.34
CA GLY A 47 7.34 2.58 -32.46
C GLY A 47 7.43 1.22 -33.17
N SER A 48 7.27 0.14 -32.41
CA SER A 48 7.26 -1.26 -32.92
C SER A 48 6.19 -1.56 -33.97
N LYS A 49 5.20 -0.68 -34.14
CA LYS A 49 4.10 -0.78 -35.10
C LYS A 49 4.22 0.17 -36.30
N GLY A 50 5.30 0.96 -36.40
CA GLY A 50 5.49 1.96 -37.45
C GLY A 50 4.77 3.30 -37.21
N ASP A 51 4.16 3.47 -36.03
CA ASP A 51 3.51 4.72 -35.59
C ASP A 51 4.52 5.69 -34.96
N PHE A 52 4.16 6.98 -34.87
CA PHE A 52 4.95 8.02 -34.19
C PHE A 52 4.34 8.33 -32.81
N PRO A 53 4.61 7.52 -31.77
CA PRO A 53 3.87 7.55 -30.51
C PRO A 53 3.96 8.90 -29.80
N TYR A 54 5.14 9.53 -29.80
CA TYR A 54 5.37 10.80 -29.13
C TYR A 54 4.69 11.98 -29.83
N ARG A 55 4.60 11.94 -31.16
CA ARG A 55 3.91 12.96 -31.96
C ARG A 55 2.41 12.88 -31.74
N GLU A 56 1.84 11.68 -31.82
CA GLU A 56 0.40 11.46 -31.60
C GLU A 56 0.02 11.79 -30.16
N SER A 57 0.86 11.40 -29.19
CA SER A 57 0.66 11.71 -27.78
C SER A 57 0.67 13.22 -27.51
N LEU A 58 1.60 13.98 -28.12
CA LEU A 58 1.62 15.45 -28.02
C LEU A 58 0.40 16.12 -28.66
N VAL A 59 -0.15 15.55 -29.73
CA VAL A 59 -1.38 16.07 -30.37
C VAL A 59 -2.60 15.80 -29.49
N HIS A 60 -2.67 14.62 -28.88
CA HIS A 60 -3.76 14.24 -27.97
C HIS A 60 -3.68 14.97 -26.62
N ASN A 61 -2.48 15.10 -26.06
CA ASN A 61 -2.18 15.71 -24.76
C ASN A 61 -1.17 16.85 -24.94
N PRO A 62 -1.65 18.10 -25.12
CA PRO A 62 -0.75 19.23 -25.36
C PRO A 62 -0.04 19.76 -24.10
N GLU A 63 -0.42 19.28 -22.91
CA GLU A 63 0.08 19.78 -21.62
C GLU A 63 1.25 18.96 -21.06
N TYR A 64 1.32 17.67 -21.42
CA TYR A 64 2.38 16.79 -20.94
C TYR A 64 2.72 15.68 -21.94
N LEU A 65 3.97 15.21 -21.89
CA LEU A 65 4.47 14.10 -22.70
C LEU A 65 5.17 13.07 -21.82
N THR A 66 4.70 11.83 -21.85
CA THR A 66 5.39 10.70 -21.19
C THR A 66 6.38 10.07 -22.16
N VAL A 67 7.64 9.96 -21.74
CA VAL A 67 8.76 9.44 -22.51
C VAL A 67 9.40 8.26 -21.79
N ALA A 68 9.59 7.14 -22.49
CA ALA A 68 10.33 6.00 -21.98
C ALA A 68 11.84 6.22 -22.16
N LEU A 69 12.63 6.02 -21.10
CA LEU A 69 14.10 6.15 -21.19
C LEU A 69 14.72 5.10 -22.13
N GLU A 70 14.11 3.92 -22.25
CA GLU A 70 14.58 2.88 -23.16
C GLU A 70 14.49 3.30 -24.63
N ASP A 71 13.45 4.07 -24.97
CA ASP A 71 13.26 4.59 -26.32
C ASP A 71 14.29 5.67 -26.66
N LEU A 72 14.65 6.49 -25.67
CA LEU A 72 15.70 7.49 -25.82
C LEU A 72 17.07 6.84 -25.96
N ASP A 73 17.37 5.81 -25.17
CA ASP A 73 18.62 5.05 -25.25
C ASP A 73 18.76 4.31 -26.60
N ALA A 74 17.65 3.77 -27.12
CA ALA A 74 17.63 3.13 -28.43
C ALA A 74 17.89 4.11 -29.60
N PHE A 75 17.51 5.38 -29.44
CA PHE A 75 17.76 6.42 -30.43
C PHE A 75 19.17 7.01 -30.31
N ASP A 76 19.56 7.44 -29.11
CA ASP A 76 20.85 8.02 -28.80
C ASP A 76 21.24 7.76 -27.33
N SER A 77 22.09 6.76 -27.12
CA SER A 77 22.57 6.37 -25.79
C SER A 77 23.37 7.47 -25.09
N GLU A 78 24.10 8.31 -25.85
CA GLU A 78 24.89 9.42 -25.27
C GLU A 78 23.96 10.51 -24.68
N LEU A 79 22.82 10.74 -25.34
CA LEU A 79 21.81 11.69 -24.88
C LEU A 79 21.10 11.17 -23.63
N SER A 80 20.80 9.88 -23.59
CA SER A 80 20.21 9.19 -22.43
C SER A 80 21.13 9.25 -21.21
N GLU A 81 22.41 8.92 -21.36
CA GLU A 81 23.40 8.96 -20.27
C GLU A 81 23.56 10.38 -19.70
N LYS A 82 23.60 11.40 -20.56
CA LYS A 82 23.65 12.81 -20.14
C LYS A 82 22.39 13.25 -19.39
N LEU A 83 21.22 12.83 -19.86
CA LEU A 83 19.95 13.11 -19.18
C LEU A 83 19.90 12.44 -17.78
N CYS A 84 20.45 11.24 -17.63
CA CYS A 84 20.51 10.55 -16.33
C CYS A 84 21.52 11.20 -15.36
N ASN A 85 22.64 11.69 -15.87
CA ASN A 85 23.71 12.29 -15.06
C ASN A 85 23.44 13.76 -14.65
N SER A 86 22.86 14.58 -15.53
CA SER A 86 22.52 15.98 -15.25
C SER A 86 21.11 16.36 -15.71
N PRO A 87 20.05 15.71 -15.18
CA PRO A 87 18.66 15.93 -15.59
C PRO A 87 18.18 17.37 -15.43
N ALA A 88 18.72 18.13 -14.46
CA ALA A 88 18.31 19.51 -14.21
C ALA A 88 18.61 20.47 -15.39
N GLU A 89 19.65 20.19 -16.18
CA GLU A 89 20.04 21.00 -17.34
C GLU A 89 19.32 20.53 -18.62
N TYR A 90 19.22 19.21 -18.81
CA TYR A 90 18.66 18.63 -20.03
C TYR A 90 17.12 18.57 -20.06
N LEU A 91 16.44 18.46 -18.92
CA LEU A 91 14.97 18.45 -18.88
C LEU A 91 14.33 19.75 -19.40
N PRO A 92 14.76 20.97 -19.00
CA PRO A 92 14.21 22.20 -19.56
C PRO A 92 14.44 22.34 -21.08
N LEU A 93 15.59 21.86 -21.58
CA LEU A 93 15.88 21.83 -23.02
C LEU A 93 14.91 20.88 -23.74
N PHE A 94 14.59 19.76 -23.10
CA PHE A 94 13.64 18.80 -23.64
C PHE A 94 12.21 19.34 -23.65
N GLU A 95 11.77 20.01 -22.56
CA GLU A 95 10.47 20.71 -22.49
C GLU A 95 10.36 21.77 -23.60
N THR A 96 11.42 22.56 -23.81
CA THR A 96 11.49 23.56 -24.89
C THR A 96 11.36 22.91 -26.27
N ALA A 97 12.05 21.79 -26.51
CA ALA A 97 11.96 21.05 -27.76
C ALA A 97 10.54 20.51 -28.01
N ALA A 98 9.85 20.04 -26.98
CA ALA A 98 8.47 19.56 -27.07
C ALA A 98 7.49 20.72 -27.37
N SER A 99 7.63 21.86 -26.69
CA SER A 99 6.81 23.06 -26.93
C SER A 99 6.97 23.59 -28.35
N GLU A 100 8.19 23.64 -28.89
CA GLU A 100 8.43 24.05 -30.27
C GLU A 100 7.83 23.08 -31.30
N ILE A 101 7.87 21.78 -31.03
CA ILE A 101 7.26 20.78 -31.90
C ILE A 101 5.74 20.90 -31.87
N LEU A 102 5.15 21.04 -30.68
CA LEU A 102 3.71 21.24 -30.53
C LEU A 102 3.25 22.49 -31.30
N ALA A 103 4.00 23.60 -31.21
CA ALA A 103 3.75 24.80 -32.00
C ALA A 103 3.79 24.50 -33.50
N SER A 104 4.82 23.78 -33.96
CA SER A 104 4.95 23.39 -35.39
C SER A 104 3.85 22.43 -35.88
N LEU A 105 3.30 21.60 -35.00
CA LEU A 105 2.20 20.68 -35.32
C LEU A 105 0.84 21.38 -35.34
N ARG A 106 0.66 22.43 -34.51
CA ARG A 106 -0.56 23.23 -34.43
C ARG A 106 -0.70 24.26 -35.54
N SER A 107 0.36 24.56 -36.27
CA SER A 107 0.32 25.41 -37.47
C SER A 107 -0.43 24.73 -38.62
N LYS A 108 -1.78 24.78 -38.56
CA LYS A 108 -2.74 24.67 -39.68
C LYS A 108 -4.23 24.79 -39.26
N VAL A 109 -4.55 25.49 -38.17
CA VAL A 109 -5.95 25.89 -37.90
C VAL A 109 -6.10 27.35 -38.30
N ALA A 110 -6.86 27.60 -39.36
CA ALA A 110 -7.29 28.95 -39.71
C ALA A 110 -8.12 29.51 -38.55
N GLY A 111 -7.66 30.59 -37.92
CA GLY A 111 -8.53 31.37 -37.04
C GLY A 111 -9.75 31.86 -37.82
N GLU A 112 -10.87 32.09 -37.11
CA GLU A 112 -12.14 32.56 -37.71
C GLU A 112 -12.01 33.92 -38.44
N THR A 113 -10.90 34.64 -38.25
CA THR A 113 -10.62 35.97 -38.81
C THR A 113 -9.54 35.99 -39.90
N GLY A 114 -8.92 34.86 -40.26
CA GLY A 114 -7.98 34.79 -41.39
C GLY A 114 -6.62 35.47 -41.19
N GLU A 115 -6.29 35.94 -39.98
CA GLU A 115 -4.95 36.43 -39.65
C GLU A 115 -4.07 35.30 -39.09
N MET A 116 -2.80 35.26 -39.48
CA MET A 116 -1.82 34.29 -39.01
C MET A 116 -1.33 34.69 -37.61
N GLU A 117 -1.99 34.20 -36.56
CA GLU A 117 -1.46 34.31 -35.19
C GLU A 117 -0.41 33.20 -34.95
N GLU A 118 0.78 33.59 -34.49
CA GLU A 118 1.77 32.62 -34.00
C GLU A 118 1.17 31.89 -32.79
N PRO A 119 1.07 30.54 -32.81
CA PRO A 119 0.48 29.82 -31.70
C PRO A 119 1.32 30.06 -30.46
N VAL A 120 0.70 30.60 -29.40
CA VAL A 120 1.35 30.79 -28.09
C VAL A 120 1.98 29.46 -27.69
N THR A 121 3.29 29.45 -27.48
CA THR A 121 4.02 28.28 -27.01
C THR A 121 3.51 27.94 -25.62
N GLY A 122 2.71 26.88 -25.51
CA GLY A 122 2.34 26.32 -24.22
C GLY A 122 3.56 25.68 -23.55
N ASP A 123 3.63 25.77 -22.23
CA ASP A 123 4.61 25.02 -21.44
C ASP A 123 4.23 23.54 -21.45
N VAL A 124 5.07 22.69 -22.05
CA VAL A 124 4.87 21.23 -22.05
C VAL A 124 5.72 20.61 -20.95
N GLN A 125 5.10 19.85 -20.06
CA GLN A 125 5.82 19.10 -19.02
C GLN A 125 6.21 17.71 -19.52
N ILE A 126 7.45 17.30 -19.28
CA ILE A 126 7.91 15.96 -19.66
C ILE A 126 7.89 15.03 -18.45
N PHE A 127 7.28 13.85 -18.63
CA PHE A 127 7.31 12.75 -17.69
C PHE A 127 8.26 11.67 -18.18
N LEU A 128 9.14 11.20 -17.30
CA LEU A 128 10.05 10.10 -17.61
C LEU A 128 9.51 8.80 -17.01
N SER A 129 9.42 7.76 -17.82
CA SER A 129 9.15 6.38 -17.42
C SER A 129 10.35 5.50 -17.75
N SER A 130 10.58 4.47 -16.96
CA SER A 130 11.64 3.49 -17.24
C SER A 130 11.25 2.13 -16.69
N LYS A 131 11.75 1.07 -17.31
CA LYS A 131 11.64 -0.33 -16.89
C LYS A 131 12.82 -0.79 -16.04
N GLU A 132 13.81 0.06 -15.78
CA GLU A 132 14.96 -0.28 -14.92
C GLU A 132 14.54 -0.68 -13.50
N ASN A 133 15.41 -1.42 -12.83
CA ASN A 133 15.17 -1.86 -11.45
C ASN A 133 15.19 -0.67 -10.49
N CYS A 134 14.29 -0.70 -9.50
CA CYS A 134 14.23 0.34 -8.48
C CYS A 134 15.39 0.24 -7.50
N ILE A 135 15.96 1.38 -7.14
CA ILE A 135 16.99 1.49 -6.11
C ILE A 135 16.31 1.50 -4.74
N SER A 136 16.86 0.76 -3.78
CA SER A 136 16.39 0.80 -2.40
C SER A 136 16.73 2.14 -1.75
N MET A 137 15.76 2.76 -1.05
CA MET A 137 15.95 4.01 -0.27
C MET A 137 17.09 3.94 0.76
N ARG A 138 17.53 2.73 1.14
CA ARG A 138 18.67 2.55 2.05
C ARG A 138 20.04 2.71 1.37
N LEU A 139 20.08 2.49 0.05
CA LEU A 139 21.30 2.52 -0.78
C LEU A 139 21.49 3.88 -1.48
N THR A 140 20.50 4.77 -1.44
CA THR A 140 20.62 6.13 -1.96
C THR A 140 21.53 6.95 -1.07
N GLY A 141 22.80 7.05 -1.44
CA GLY A 141 23.82 7.88 -0.82
C GLY A 141 24.18 9.11 -1.67
N ALA A 142 25.28 9.78 -1.30
CA ALA A 142 25.76 10.98 -1.98
C ALA A 142 26.14 10.77 -3.46
N GLU A 143 26.41 9.54 -3.88
CA GLU A 143 26.76 9.17 -5.26
C GLU A 143 25.64 9.45 -6.27
N TYR A 144 24.39 9.45 -5.80
CA TYR A 144 23.20 9.69 -6.61
C TYR A 144 22.77 11.16 -6.60
N MET A 145 23.54 12.06 -5.97
CA MET A 145 23.21 13.49 -5.93
C MET A 145 23.15 14.11 -7.32
N SER A 146 22.10 14.89 -7.55
CA SER A 146 21.77 15.56 -8.81
C SER A 146 21.54 14.63 -9.99
N LYS A 147 21.49 13.31 -9.78
CA LYS A 147 21.21 12.30 -10.80
C LYS A 147 19.75 11.86 -10.77
N LEU A 148 19.31 11.27 -11.88
CA LEU A 148 18.01 10.63 -11.96
C LEU A 148 18.03 9.30 -11.20
N VAL A 149 17.05 9.10 -10.32
CA VAL A 149 16.88 7.86 -9.55
C VAL A 149 15.46 7.35 -9.68
N LYS A 150 15.32 6.03 -9.72
CA LYS A 150 14.04 5.32 -9.68
C LYS A 150 13.89 4.63 -8.34
N ILE A 151 12.86 4.99 -7.58
CA ILE A 151 12.60 4.47 -6.24
C ILE A 151 11.16 3.99 -6.15
N ALA A 152 10.96 2.82 -5.53
CA ALA A 152 9.63 2.33 -5.19
C ALA A 152 9.32 2.61 -3.71
N GLY A 153 8.11 3.07 -3.41
CA GLY A 153 7.69 3.39 -2.06
C GLY A 153 6.18 3.45 -1.88
N ILE A 154 5.76 3.61 -0.62
CA ILE A 154 4.37 3.86 -0.24
C ILE A 154 4.29 5.29 0.25
N VAL A 155 3.32 6.07 -0.23
CA VAL A 155 3.10 7.43 0.26
C VAL A 155 2.40 7.38 1.60
N ILE A 156 3.09 7.84 2.63
CA ILE A 156 2.60 7.85 4.02
C ILE A 156 1.68 9.06 4.24
N ALA A 157 2.11 10.23 3.75
CA ALA A 157 1.42 11.49 3.91
C ALA A 157 1.59 12.37 2.66
N ALA A 158 0.58 13.21 2.40
CA ALA A 158 0.61 14.21 1.33
C ALA A 158 0.14 15.56 1.87
N SER A 159 0.88 16.63 1.57
CA SER A 159 0.51 18.01 1.92
C SER A 159 -0.58 18.55 0.98
N ARG A 160 -1.20 19.67 1.38
CA ARG A 160 -2.15 20.38 0.51
C ARG A 160 -1.42 21.05 -0.65
N VAL A 161 -2.13 21.24 -1.75
CA VAL A 161 -1.61 21.95 -2.93
C VAL A 161 -1.26 23.39 -2.55
N LYS A 162 -0.02 23.80 -2.87
CA LYS A 162 0.47 25.17 -2.67
C LYS A 162 0.77 25.80 -4.01
N ALA A 163 0.44 27.08 -4.15
CA ALA A 163 0.85 27.86 -5.31
C ALA A 163 2.32 28.24 -5.17
N LYS A 164 3.15 27.86 -6.14
CA LYS A 164 4.56 28.28 -6.22
C LYS A 164 4.72 29.26 -7.37
N ALA A 165 5.36 30.40 -7.11
CA ALA A 165 5.69 31.37 -8.15
C ALA A 165 6.82 30.85 -9.06
N THR A 166 6.66 30.96 -10.38
CA THR A 166 7.68 30.64 -11.39
C THR A 166 8.64 31.82 -11.61
N TYR A 167 8.09 33.04 -11.63
CA TYR A 167 8.83 34.29 -11.73
C TYR A 167 8.41 35.23 -10.61
N VAL A 168 9.38 35.89 -9.99
CA VAL A 168 9.15 36.96 -9.03
C VAL A 168 9.67 38.25 -9.62
N THR A 169 8.84 39.30 -9.63
CA THR A 169 9.28 40.63 -10.00
C THR A 169 9.72 41.36 -8.75
N LEU A 170 11.02 41.62 -8.65
CA LEU A 170 11.61 42.43 -7.59
C LEU A 170 11.49 43.89 -7.96
N VAL A 171 11.04 44.71 -7.01
CA VAL A 171 11.04 46.17 -7.14
C VAL A 171 12.10 46.73 -6.21
N CYS A 172 13.08 47.45 -6.75
CA CYS A 172 14.07 48.13 -5.92
C CYS A 172 13.41 49.27 -5.14
N LYS A 173 13.64 49.35 -3.82
CA LYS A 173 13.07 50.40 -2.97
C LYS A 173 13.56 51.80 -3.34
N ASN A 174 14.80 51.93 -3.83
CA ASN A 174 15.43 53.23 -4.08
C ASN A 174 15.10 53.77 -5.48
N CYS A 175 15.40 52.98 -6.53
CA CYS A 175 15.24 53.41 -7.93
C CYS A 175 13.96 52.89 -8.60
N LYS A 176 13.11 52.12 -7.89
CA LYS A 176 11.89 51.49 -8.42
C LYS A 176 12.10 50.60 -9.66
N SER A 177 13.34 50.25 -10.00
CA SER A 177 13.64 49.36 -11.11
C SER A 177 13.00 47.99 -10.89
N LEU A 178 12.32 47.49 -11.92
CA LEU A 178 11.75 46.15 -11.94
C LEU A 178 12.79 45.17 -12.44
N LYS A 179 13.01 44.08 -11.70
CA LYS A 179 13.83 42.95 -12.14
C LYS A 179 13.04 41.66 -11.98
N MET A 180 12.81 40.96 -13.09
CA MET A 180 12.21 39.63 -13.03
C MET A 180 13.30 38.61 -12.74
N VAL A 181 13.11 37.81 -11.69
CA VAL A 181 14.01 36.72 -11.31
C VAL A 181 13.24 35.40 -11.38
N PRO A 182 13.74 34.40 -12.12
CA PRO A 182 13.14 33.07 -12.12
C PRO A 182 13.36 32.38 -10.77
N CYS A 183 12.35 31.67 -10.28
CA CYS A 183 12.48 30.82 -9.10
C CYS A 183 13.16 29.50 -9.49
N CYS A 184 14.09 29.02 -8.65
CA CYS A 184 14.68 27.70 -8.84
C CYS A 184 13.62 26.59 -8.76
N ALA A 185 13.80 25.52 -9.53
CA ALA A 185 12.84 24.43 -9.57
C ALA A 185 12.88 23.56 -8.28
N GLY A 186 11.78 22.84 -7.94
CA GLY A 186 11.68 22.03 -6.72
C GLY A 186 11.43 22.83 -5.43
N LEU A 187 12.11 22.55 -4.33
CA LEU A 187 11.99 23.31 -3.06
C LEU A 187 12.89 24.57 -3.00
N GLY A 188 13.58 24.92 -4.08
CA GLY A 188 14.41 26.12 -4.15
C GLY A 188 13.60 27.41 -4.23
N GLY A 189 14.04 28.43 -3.48
CA GLY A 189 13.51 29.80 -3.54
C GLY A 189 14.04 30.62 -4.72
N ALA A 190 13.67 31.90 -4.76
CA ALA A 190 14.25 32.86 -5.72
C ALA A 190 15.60 33.36 -5.22
N LEU A 191 16.64 33.28 -6.06
CA LEU A 191 17.96 33.86 -5.78
C LEU A 191 17.89 35.38 -5.98
N VAL A 192 17.71 36.10 -4.90
CA VAL A 192 17.65 37.56 -4.91
C VAL A 192 19.08 38.10 -5.14
N PRO A 193 19.37 38.79 -6.26
CA PRO A 193 20.69 39.34 -6.54
C PRO A 193 21.06 40.40 -5.50
N ARG A 194 22.29 40.40 -4.99
CA ARG A 194 22.78 41.36 -3.96
C ARG A 194 22.99 42.79 -4.44
N SER A 195 22.90 43.04 -5.74
CA SER A 195 23.04 44.36 -6.36
C SER A 195 21.91 44.67 -7.34
N CYS A 196 21.54 45.95 -7.42
CA CYS A 196 20.58 46.46 -8.38
C CYS A 196 21.29 46.81 -9.71
N ASP A 197 20.67 46.49 -10.86
CA ASP A 197 21.24 46.75 -12.19
C ASP A 197 21.12 48.22 -12.65
N HIS A 198 20.61 49.11 -11.79
CA HIS A 198 20.44 50.53 -12.12
C HIS A 198 21.78 51.28 -12.10
N VAL A 199 22.14 51.90 -13.22
CA VAL A 199 23.33 52.75 -13.34
C VAL A 199 22.95 54.16 -12.87
N PRO A 200 23.51 54.67 -11.75
CA PRO A 200 23.13 55.97 -11.20
C PRO A 200 23.53 57.12 -12.13
N GLY A 201 22.64 58.12 -12.26
CA GLY A 201 22.94 59.38 -12.96
C GLY A 201 23.84 60.31 -12.13
N VAL A 202 24.37 61.37 -12.75
CA VAL A 202 25.25 62.34 -12.08
C VAL A 202 24.48 63.07 -10.96
N GLY A 203 24.79 62.75 -9.71
CA GLY A 203 24.18 63.33 -8.51
C GLY A 203 23.31 62.38 -7.67
N GLU A 204 23.17 61.11 -8.09
CA GLU A 204 22.40 60.08 -7.37
C GLU A 204 23.33 59.18 -6.55
N GLU A 205 23.02 58.95 -5.27
CA GLU A 205 23.81 58.04 -4.42
C GLU A 205 23.58 56.57 -4.83
N PRO A 206 24.64 55.74 -4.92
CA PRO A 206 24.51 54.34 -5.31
C PRO A 206 23.71 53.54 -4.28
N CYS A 207 22.90 52.59 -4.76
CA CYS A 207 22.08 51.74 -3.89
C CYS A 207 22.96 50.92 -2.93
N PRO A 208 22.64 50.86 -1.62
CA PRO A 208 23.36 50.04 -0.66
C PRO A 208 23.17 48.53 -0.93
N LEU A 209 24.16 47.73 -0.51
CA LEU A 209 24.09 46.26 -0.55
C LEU A 209 22.92 45.76 0.34
N ASP A 210 22.07 44.90 -0.23
CA ASP A 210 20.88 44.27 0.38
C ASP A 210 19.65 45.15 0.75
N PRO A 211 18.80 45.60 -0.22
CA PRO A 211 17.51 46.27 0.06
C PRO A 211 16.28 45.34 0.20
N TRP A 212 16.43 44.02 0.10
CA TRP A 212 15.32 43.05 0.03
C TRP A 212 14.87 42.55 1.41
N ILE A 213 13.57 42.27 1.55
CA ILE A 213 12.99 41.66 2.76
C ILE A 213 12.55 40.24 2.40
N ASN A 214 12.98 39.25 3.20
CA ASN A 214 12.50 37.87 3.14
C ASN A 214 11.73 37.51 4.43
N PRO A 215 10.57 36.84 4.33
CA PRO A 215 9.94 36.18 5.46
C PRO A 215 10.29 34.68 5.54
N GLU A 216 10.49 34.26 6.80
CA GLU A 216 10.26 32.94 7.40
C GLU A 216 11.25 31.77 7.17
N ASP A 217 11.89 31.39 8.30
CA ASP A 217 12.69 30.18 8.54
C ASP A 217 11.84 29.06 9.16
N VAL A 218 12.21 27.80 8.89
CA VAL A 218 11.59 26.59 9.48
C VAL A 218 12.68 25.62 9.96
N PRO A 219 12.61 25.13 11.21
CA PRO A 219 13.35 23.95 11.65
C PRO A 219 12.42 22.79 12.05
N THR A 220 12.82 21.54 11.82
CA THR A 220 12.28 20.36 12.53
C THR A 220 13.26 19.19 12.59
N GLY A 221 13.28 18.50 13.74
CA GLY A 221 14.15 17.37 14.10
C GLY A 221 13.61 15.96 13.74
N GLU A 222 14.43 14.95 14.08
CA GLU A 222 14.39 13.51 13.73
C GLU A 222 13.26 12.70 14.44
N LEU A 223 12.82 11.47 14.10
CA LEU A 223 13.11 10.32 13.19
C LEU A 223 11.74 9.77 12.65
N PRO A 224 11.60 8.86 11.64
CA PRO A 224 12.56 8.00 10.94
C PRO A 224 12.68 8.29 9.42
N ARG A 225 13.52 7.54 8.69
CA ARG A 225 13.92 7.78 7.28
C ARG A 225 12.76 7.66 6.27
N ASN A 226 11.92 8.68 6.17
CA ASN A 226 11.14 9.00 4.98
C ASN A 226 11.97 9.94 4.08
N VAL A 227 11.69 9.94 2.76
CA VAL A 227 12.30 10.88 1.82
C VAL A 227 11.21 11.82 1.34
N LEU A 228 11.45 13.13 1.43
CA LEU A 228 10.50 14.14 0.99
C LEU A 228 10.43 14.16 -0.54
N LEU A 229 9.23 13.98 -1.09
CA LEU A 229 8.98 14.11 -2.53
C LEU A 229 8.43 15.50 -2.84
N SER A 230 9.03 16.20 -3.80
CA SER A 230 8.54 17.47 -4.33
C SER A 230 7.91 17.21 -5.69
N VAL A 231 6.63 17.55 -5.81
CA VAL A 231 5.80 17.30 -6.98
C VAL A 231 5.31 18.65 -7.54
N ASP A 232 5.56 18.89 -8.82
CA ASP A 232 5.24 20.15 -9.50
C ASP A 232 4.18 19.95 -10.60
N ARG A 233 3.41 21.02 -10.90
CA ARG A 233 2.50 21.13 -12.06
C ARG A 233 1.42 20.01 -12.11
N HIS A 234 1.36 19.21 -13.18
CA HIS A 234 0.27 18.28 -13.47
C HIS A 234 0.30 16.98 -12.64
N LEU A 235 1.39 16.73 -11.91
CA LEU A 235 1.49 15.58 -11.00
C LEU A 235 0.79 15.85 -9.65
N VAL A 236 0.37 17.08 -9.40
CA VAL A 236 -0.31 17.48 -8.17
C VAL A 236 -1.73 16.88 -8.11
N GLN A 237 -2.22 16.51 -6.92
CA GLN A 237 -3.51 15.80 -6.68
C GLN A 237 -3.66 14.41 -7.33
N THR A 238 -2.61 13.87 -7.96
CA THR A 238 -2.68 12.53 -8.57
C THR A 238 -2.55 11.39 -7.56
N ILE A 239 -1.94 11.66 -6.39
CA ILE A 239 -1.58 10.65 -5.40
C ILE A 239 -2.45 10.80 -4.14
N VAL A 240 -2.94 9.68 -3.63
CA VAL A 240 -3.61 9.57 -2.32
C VAL A 240 -2.68 8.84 -1.35
N PRO A 241 -2.59 9.27 -0.07
CA PRO A 241 -1.87 8.51 0.97
C PRO A 241 -2.31 7.04 1.03
N GLY A 242 -1.35 6.14 1.24
CA GLY A 242 -1.51 4.69 1.15
C GLY A 242 -1.23 4.10 -0.23
N THR A 243 -1.14 4.93 -1.27
CA THR A 243 -0.87 4.45 -2.64
C THR A 243 0.60 4.02 -2.78
N ARG A 244 0.80 2.90 -3.49
CA ARG A 244 2.12 2.43 -3.92
C ARG A 244 2.50 3.09 -5.24
N LEU A 245 3.70 3.63 -5.29
CA LEU A 245 4.22 4.30 -6.47
C LEU A 245 5.66 3.92 -6.71
N THR A 246 5.98 3.83 -7.99
CA THR A 246 7.35 3.94 -8.46
C THR A 246 7.56 5.37 -8.95
N VAL A 247 8.54 6.02 -8.36
CA VAL A 247 8.86 7.42 -8.58
C VAL A 247 10.19 7.48 -9.29
N MET A 248 10.20 8.17 -10.43
CA MET A 248 11.41 8.66 -11.04
C MET A 248 11.59 10.12 -10.68
N GLY A 249 12.74 10.44 -10.12
CA GLY A 249 13.00 11.80 -9.69
C GLY A 249 14.48 12.11 -9.57
N ILE A 250 14.77 13.39 -9.44
CA ILE A 250 16.12 13.91 -9.26
C ILE A 250 16.39 13.95 -7.76
N TYR A 251 17.43 13.24 -7.31
CA TYR A 251 17.82 13.27 -5.92
C TYR A 251 18.57 14.58 -5.63
N SER A 252 17.94 15.46 -4.85
CA SER A 252 18.49 16.75 -4.46
C SER A 252 18.60 16.85 -2.94
N VAL A 253 19.36 17.84 -2.47
CA VAL A 253 19.42 18.17 -1.06
C VAL A 253 19.03 19.63 -0.89
N TYR A 254 18.30 19.92 0.18
CA TYR A 254 18.07 21.30 0.60
C TYR A 254 18.61 21.48 2.01
N GLN A 255 19.11 22.69 2.28
CA GLN A 255 19.54 23.08 3.61
C GLN A 255 18.33 23.68 4.33
N ALA A 256 17.86 23.00 5.39
CA ALA A 256 16.93 23.63 6.31
C ALA A 256 17.69 24.73 7.08
N SER A 257 17.13 25.93 7.18
CA SER A 257 17.71 27.02 7.95
C SER A 257 17.59 26.73 9.45
N THR A 258 18.55 25.97 9.98
CA THR A 258 18.72 25.84 11.43
C THR A 258 19.37 27.11 11.97
N THR A 259 18.68 27.76 12.91
CA THR A 259 19.16 28.94 13.64
C THR A 259 20.56 28.72 14.19
N ASN A 260 21.46 29.68 13.93
CA ASN A 260 22.82 29.87 14.44
C ASN A 260 23.18 29.12 15.76
N GLN A 261 23.46 27.82 15.69
CA GLN A 261 24.25 27.14 16.69
C GLN A 261 25.62 26.81 16.08
N LYS A 262 26.62 27.61 16.49
CA LYS A 262 28.03 27.39 16.15
C LYS A 262 28.45 25.98 16.60
N GLY A 263 28.60 25.07 15.64
CA GLY A 263 29.22 23.76 15.88
C GLY A 263 28.50 22.54 15.28
N ALA A 264 27.27 22.67 14.78
CA ALA A 264 26.60 21.57 14.08
C ALA A 264 26.93 21.61 12.59
N VAL A 265 27.56 20.56 12.06
CA VAL A 265 27.69 20.32 10.62
C VAL A 265 26.31 20.52 9.99
N GLY A 266 26.18 21.43 9.02
CA GLY A 266 24.89 21.77 8.39
C GLY A 266 24.24 20.52 7.81
N VAL A 267 23.28 19.95 8.54
CA VAL A 267 22.58 18.73 8.15
C VAL A 267 21.68 19.07 6.97
N LYS A 268 22.11 18.71 5.76
CA LYS A 268 21.33 18.84 4.53
C LYS A 268 20.33 17.67 4.47
N GLN A 269 19.06 17.97 4.24
CA GLN A 269 18.02 16.95 4.13
C GLN A 269 17.85 16.54 2.66
N PRO A 270 17.72 15.22 2.38
CA PRO A 270 17.48 14.74 1.04
C PRO A 270 16.01 14.95 0.64
N SER A 271 15.81 15.49 -0.56
CA SER A 271 14.51 15.58 -1.22
C SER A 271 14.61 15.01 -2.62
N ILE A 272 13.54 14.40 -3.12
CA ILE A 272 13.49 13.96 -4.51
C ILE A 272 12.49 14.82 -5.25
N ARG A 273 12.95 15.50 -6.30
CA ARG A 273 12.06 16.19 -7.22
C ARG A 273 11.50 15.18 -8.21
N VAL A 274 10.20 14.95 -8.18
CA VAL A 274 9.55 13.96 -9.03
C VAL A 274 9.47 14.48 -10.46
N VAL A 275 9.98 13.67 -11.39
CA VAL A 275 9.94 13.91 -12.84
C VAL A 275 8.95 12.95 -13.50
N GLY A 276 8.80 11.74 -12.97
CA GLY A 276 7.84 10.76 -13.46
C GLY A 276 7.25 9.96 -12.31
N LEU A 277 5.98 9.62 -12.43
CA LEU A 277 5.28 8.84 -11.42
C LEU A 277 4.44 7.76 -12.08
N GLU A 278 4.69 6.53 -11.65
CA GLU A 278 3.92 5.36 -12.06
C GLU A 278 3.18 4.83 -10.84
N GLN A 279 1.84 4.89 -10.91
CA GLN A 279 0.98 4.29 -9.90
C GLN A 279 0.82 2.80 -10.20
N ASP A 280 1.11 1.95 -9.23
CA ASP A 280 0.72 0.54 -9.28
C ASP A 280 -0.81 0.44 -9.16
N ARG A 281 -1.53 0.53 -10.28
CA ARG A 281 -2.98 0.31 -10.32
C ARG A 281 -3.26 -1.19 -10.17
N GLU A 282 -3.99 -1.48 -9.09
CA GLU A 282 -4.81 -2.65 -8.66
C GLU A 282 -5.03 -3.91 -9.53
N THR A 283 -4.60 -3.99 -10.78
CA THR A 283 -4.58 -5.23 -11.57
C THR A 283 -3.20 -5.87 -11.68
N ASN A 284 -2.13 -5.11 -11.39
CA ASN A 284 -0.78 -5.65 -11.21
C ASN A 284 -0.37 -5.40 -9.75
N SER A 285 -0.72 -6.34 -8.88
CA SER A 285 -0.32 -6.29 -7.48
C SER A 285 1.21 -6.29 -7.38
N SER A 286 1.76 -5.19 -6.85
CA SER A 286 3.12 -5.03 -6.30
C SER A 286 4.28 -5.25 -7.27
N GLY A 287 4.58 -4.22 -8.07
CA GLY A 287 5.71 -4.23 -9.00
C GLY A 287 5.64 -5.32 -10.08
N PRO A 288 6.51 -5.28 -11.09
CA PRO A 288 6.76 -6.46 -11.88
C PRO A 288 7.56 -7.41 -10.97
N SER A 289 6.89 -8.28 -10.21
CA SER A 289 7.34 -9.66 -10.29
C SER A 289 7.02 -10.06 -11.73
N THR A 290 7.91 -9.73 -12.65
CA THR A 290 7.97 -10.37 -13.95
C THR A 290 8.23 -11.83 -13.60
N PHE A 291 7.16 -12.58 -13.36
CA PHE A 291 7.25 -14.01 -13.19
C PHE A 291 7.97 -14.48 -14.45
N THR A 292 9.11 -15.12 -14.25
CA THR A 292 9.79 -15.72 -15.39
C THR A 292 8.84 -16.78 -15.95
N MET A 293 8.90 -17.00 -17.27
CA MET A 293 8.05 -18.02 -17.89
C MET A 293 8.24 -19.38 -17.20
N ASP A 294 9.46 -19.69 -16.75
CA ASP A 294 9.79 -20.89 -16.00
C ASP A 294 9.11 -20.94 -14.62
N GLU A 295 9.08 -19.82 -13.88
CA GLU A 295 8.36 -19.72 -12.61
C GLU A 295 6.86 -19.97 -12.82
N GLU A 296 6.23 -19.30 -13.79
CA GLU A 296 4.80 -19.49 -14.05
C GLU A 296 4.45 -20.95 -14.37
N ILE A 297 5.28 -21.62 -15.17
CA ILE A 297 5.08 -23.03 -15.52
C ILE A 297 5.13 -23.87 -14.24
N SER A 298 6.13 -23.66 -13.38
CA SER A 298 6.25 -24.41 -12.12
C SER A 298 5.06 -24.19 -11.18
N LEU A 299 4.52 -22.97 -11.10
CA LEU A 299 3.36 -22.65 -10.26
C LEU A 299 2.08 -23.28 -10.81
N LYS A 300 1.91 -23.30 -12.15
CA LYS A 300 0.78 -23.98 -12.81
C LYS A 300 0.84 -25.49 -12.62
N GLU A 301 2.01 -26.09 -12.77
CA GLU A 301 2.22 -27.52 -12.53
C GLU A 301 1.92 -27.89 -11.09
N PHE A 302 2.32 -27.05 -10.13
CA PHE A 302 1.96 -27.25 -8.73
C PHE A 302 0.44 -27.22 -8.54
N ALA A 303 -0.24 -26.18 -9.06
CA ALA A 303 -1.68 -25.99 -8.90
C ALA A 303 -2.55 -27.13 -9.47
N GLN A 304 -2.06 -27.85 -10.48
CA GLN A 304 -2.78 -28.99 -11.08
C GLN A 304 -2.74 -30.26 -10.22
N LYS A 305 -1.87 -30.35 -9.20
CA LYS A 305 -1.79 -31.56 -8.37
C LYS A 305 -3.08 -31.71 -7.54
N PRO A 306 -3.63 -32.93 -7.41
CA PRO A 306 -4.84 -33.15 -6.62
C PRO A 306 -4.63 -32.93 -5.12
N SER A 307 -3.40 -33.06 -4.62
CA SER A 307 -3.02 -32.88 -3.21
C SER A 307 -2.73 -31.43 -2.80
N VAL A 308 -2.78 -30.45 -3.73
CA VAL A 308 -2.38 -29.05 -3.50
C VAL A 308 -2.96 -28.47 -2.22
N TYR A 309 -4.23 -28.74 -1.95
CA TYR A 309 -4.89 -28.21 -0.78
C TYR A 309 -4.27 -28.70 0.53
N SER A 310 -3.95 -29.99 0.62
CA SER A 310 -3.29 -30.58 1.79
C SER A 310 -1.84 -30.09 1.91
N ASP A 311 -1.13 -30.03 0.78
CA ASP A 311 0.28 -29.62 0.75
C ASP A 311 0.43 -28.16 1.18
N LEU A 312 -0.44 -27.27 0.69
CA LEU A 312 -0.50 -25.87 1.13
C LEU A 312 -0.80 -25.73 2.62
N CYS A 313 -1.71 -26.57 3.16
CA CYS A 313 -2.03 -26.54 4.59
C CYS A 313 -0.87 -26.99 5.47
N GLN A 314 -0.04 -27.93 5.01
CA GLN A 314 1.16 -28.36 5.72
C GLN A 314 2.26 -27.30 5.70
N LEU A 315 2.34 -26.50 4.62
CA LEU A 315 3.26 -25.36 4.51
C LEU A 315 2.88 -24.19 5.43
N ILE A 316 1.61 -24.09 5.84
CA ILE A 316 1.15 -23.04 6.76
C ILE A 316 1.53 -23.38 8.20
N ALA A 317 2.39 -22.54 8.78
CA ALA A 317 2.86 -22.64 10.16
C ALA A 317 3.35 -24.06 10.53
N PRO A 318 4.44 -24.56 9.91
CA PRO A 318 4.97 -25.91 10.19
C PRO A 318 5.51 -26.06 11.62
N SER A 319 5.83 -24.94 12.29
CA SER A 319 6.26 -24.91 13.68
C SER A 319 5.16 -25.30 14.67
N ILE A 320 3.88 -25.16 14.29
CA ILE A 320 2.74 -25.44 15.16
C ILE A 320 2.19 -26.82 14.79
N TYR A 321 2.10 -27.71 15.77
CA TYR A 321 1.49 -29.02 15.61
C TYR A 321 -0.04 -28.93 15.76
N GLY A 322 -0.77 -29.66 14.91
CA GLY A 322 -2.23 -29.71 14.93
C GLY A 322 -2.91 -28.45 14.38
N HIS A 323 -4.17 -28.27 14.79
CA HIS A 323 -5.08 -27.20 14.34
C HIS A 323 -5.24 -27.12 12.81
N ASP A 324 -5.43 -28.26 12.16
CA ASP A 324 -5.52 -28.35 10.69
C ASP A 324 -6.65 -27.47 10.13
N ASP A 325 -7.80 -27.41 10.81
CA ASP A 325 -8.92 -26.55 10.37
C ASP A 325 -8.58 -25.05 10.48
N VAL A 326 -7.80 -24.64 11.48
CA VAL A 326 -7.32 -23.25 11.61
C VAL A 326 -6.32 -22.93 10.50
N LYS A 327 -5.42 -23.86 10.18
CA LYS A 327 -4.46 -23.70 9.06
C LYS A 327 -5.17 -23.59 7.72
N LYS A 328 -6.19 -24.41 7.49
CA LYS A 328 -7.07 -24.35 6.31
C LYS A 328 -7.80 -23.01 6.20
N ALA A 329 -8.29 -22.48 7.31
CA ALA A 329 -8.91 -21.16 7.37
C ALA A 329 -7.94 -20.02 7.04
N ILE A 330 -6.74 -20.05 7.63
CA ILE A 330 -5.67 -19.09 7.33
C ILE A 330 -5.25 -19.19 5.86
N ALA A 331 -5.22 -20.39 5.28
CA ALA A 331 -5.03 -20.55 3.84
C ALA A 331 -6.11 -19.76 3.08
N CYS A 332 -7.38 -19.97 3.40
CA CYS A 332 -8.49 -19.27 2.72
C CYS A 332 -8.38 -17.75 2.85
N LEU A 333 -7.97 -17.27 4.03
CA LEU A 333 -7.71 -15.85 4.27
C LEU A 333 -6.62 -15.27 3.34
N LEU A 334 -5.50 -15.98 3.19
CA LEU A 334 -4.35 -15.52 2.40
C LEU A 334 -4.66 -15.41 0.90
N PHE A 335 -5.39 -16.39 0.35
CA PHE A 335 -5.77 -16.38 -1.07
C PHE A 335 -6.97 -15.47 -1.36
N GLY A 336 -7.89 -15.34 -0.40
CA GLY A 336 -9.08 -14.49 -0.51
C GLY A 336 -10.08 -14.96 -1.59
N GLY A 337 -11.27 -14.36 -1.58
CA GLY A 337 -12.32 -14.59 -2.59
C GLY A 337 -12.24 -13.63 -3.79
N SER A 338 -13.28 -13.64 -4.62
CA SER A 338 -13.37 -12.82 -5.83
C SER A 338 -14.06 -11.49 -5.55
N LYS A 339 -13.42 -10.36 -5.90
CA LYS A 339 -14.01 -9.02 -5.79
C LYS A 339 -14.93 -8.81 -7.01
N LYS A 340 -16.22 -8.54 -6.78
CA LYS A 340 -17.19 -8.39 -7.88
C LYS A 340 -17.72 -6.97 -7.91
N ARG A 341 -17.71 -6.36 -9.10
CA ARG A 341 -18.44 -5.11 -9.37
C ARG A 341 -19.73 -5.47 -10.10
N LEU A 342 -20.86 -5.11 -9.51
CA LEU A 342 -22.16 -5.23 -10.13
C LEU A 342 -22.32 -4.10 -11.16
N PRO A 343 -23.17 -4.28 -12.20
CA PRO A 343 -23.46 -3.23 -13.17
C PRO A 343 -24.04 -1.96 -12.50
N ASP A 344 -24.70 -2.12 -11.35
CA ASP A 344 -25.28 -1.04 -10.55
C ASP A 344 -24.24 -0.20 -9.79
N GLY A 345 -22.94 -0.47 -9.95
CA GLY A 345 -21.85 0.22 -9.27
C GLY A 345 -21.57 -0.27 -7.84
N VAL A 346 -22.44 -1.12 -7.27
CA VAL A 346 -22.23 -1.77 -5.98
C VAL A 346 -21.04 -2.74 -6.08
N ARG A 347 -20.13 -2.64 -5.10
CA ARG A 347 -18.95 -3.51 -4.99
C ARG A 347 -19.22 -4.57 -3.94
N LEU A 348 -19.16 -5.84 -4.35
CA LEU A 348 -19.20 -6.96 -3.42
C LEU A 348 -17.78 -7.26 -2.93
N ARG A 349 -17.67 -7.34 -1.61
CA ARG A 349 -16.43 -7.69 -0.90
C ARG A 349 -16.03 -9.13 -1.22
N GLY A 350 -14.75 -9.33 -1.56
CA GLY A 350 -14.13 -10.65 -1.75
C GLY A 350 -13.19 -11.06 -0.61
N ASP A 351 -12.86 -10.15 0.30
CA ASP A 351 -11.90 -10.37 1.37
C ASP A 351 -12.53 -11.18 2.52
N ILE A 352 -11.79 -12.14 3.09
CA ILE A 352 -12.28 -13.05 4.13
C ILE A 352 -11.83 -12.53 5.51
N HIS A 353 -12.63 -12.72 6.54
CA HIS A 353 -12.25 -12.35 7.92
C HIS A 353 -12.29 -13.55 8.85
N VAL A 354 -11.22 -13.73 9.63
CA VAL A 354 -11.04 -14.86 10.54
C VAL A 354 -10.80 -14.35 11.97
N LEU A 355 -11.52 -14.91 12.92
CA LEU A 355 -11.39 -14.63 14.36
C LEU A 355 -10.93 -15.88 15.10
N LEU A 356 -9.80 -15.80 15.79
CA LEU A 356 -9.25 -16.84 16.65
C LEU A 356 -9.52 -16.50 18.11
N LEU A 357 -10.41 -17.26 18.74
CA LEU A 357 -10.75 -17.16 20.16
C LEU A 357 -10.16 -18.36 20.89
N GLY A 358 -9.79 -18.21 22.15
CA GLY A 358 -9.30 -19.36 22.90
C GLY A 358 -8.50 -19.01 24.14
N ASP A 359 -7.95 -20.03 24.78
CA ASP A 359 -7.12 -19.85 25.97
C ASP A 359 -5.78 -19.19 25.62
N PRO A 360 -5.13 -18.49 26.58
CA PRO A 360 -3.74 -18.06 26.43
C PRO A 360 -2.85 -19.29 26.20
N SER A 361 -1.69 -19.07 25.57
CA SER A 361 -0.70 -20.12 25.26
C SER A 361 -1.08 -21.13 24.17
N THR A 362 -2.16 -20.91 23.43
CA THR A 362 -2.60 -21.75 22.29
C THR A 362 -1.98 -21.35 20.93
N ALA A 363 -0.76 -20.80 20.95
CA ALA A 363 0.00 -20.36 19.76
C ALA A 363 -0.67 -19.34 18.81
N LYS A 364 -1.81 -18.72 19.18
CA LYS A 364 -2.53 -17.74 18.34
C LYS A 364 -1.63 -16.62 17.82
N SER A 365 -0.87 -15.96 18.69
CA SER A 365 0.04 -14.87 18.28
C SER A 365 1.14 -15.34 17.32
N GLN A 366 1.51 -16.63 17.33
CA GLN A 366 2.45 -17.20 16.37
C GLN A 366 1.81 -17.38 14.99
N PHE A 367 0.53 -17.73 14.90
CA PHE A 367 -0.21 -17.72 13.64
C PHE A 367 -0.24 -16.31 13.02
N LEU A 368 -0.50 -15.28 13.81
CA LEU A 368 -0.52 -13.89 13.32
C LEU A 368 0.85 -13.46 12.77
N LYS A 369 1.94 -13.76 13.49
CA LYS A 369 3.31 -13.48 13.04
C LYS A 369 3.72 -14.28 11.80
N PHE A 370 3.21 -15.51 11.66
CA PHE A 370 3.45 -16.29 10.45
C PHE A 370 2.74 -15.68 9.24
N VAL A 371 1.48 -15.27 9.40
CA VAL A 371 0.70 -14.60 8.35
C VAL A 371 1.33 -13.26 7.96
N GLU A 372 1.82 -12.49 8.92
CA GLU A 372 2.55 -11.24 8.68
C GLU A 372 3.75 -11.45 7.73
N LYS A 373 4.50 -12.54 7.91
CA LYS A 373 5.67 -12.86 7.09
C LYS A 373 5.31 -13.46 5.73
N THR A 374 4.24 -14.24 5.66
CA THR A 374 3.86 -15.04 4.48
C THR A 374 3.01 -14.25 3.50
N ALA A 375 2.17 -13.32 3.99
CA ALA A 375 1.31 -12.52 3.14
C ALA A 375 2.15 -11.55 2.27
N PRO A 376 1.69 -11.24 1.04
CA PRO A 376 2.34 -10.25 0.18
C PRO A 376 2.39 -8.87 0.84
N ILE A 377 1.30 -8.53 1.54
CA ILE A 377 1.11 -7.28 2.28
C ILE A 377 0.45 -7.66 3.59
N ALA A 378 1.12 -7.38 4.71
CA ALA A 378 0.50 -7.49 6.01
C ALA A 378 1.02 -6.45 6.99
N VAL A 379 0.13 -6.05 7.89
CA VAL A 379 0.47 -5.18 9.02
C VAL A 379 0.04 -5.89 10.29
N TYR A 380 0.99 -6.10 11.20
CA TYR A 380 0.72 -6.61 12.53
C TYR A 380 0.51 -5.46 13.50
N THR A 381 -0.56 -5.54 14.28
CA THR A 381 -0.84 -4.57 15.34
C THR A 381 -1.43 -5.24 16.58
N SER A 382 -1.26 -4.60 17.72
CA SER A 382 -1.83 -5.05 19.00
C SER A 382 -2.99 -4.16 19.41
N GLY A 383 -4.08 -4.74 19.89
CA GLY A 383 -5.30 -4.03 20.26
C GLY A 383 -5.11 -2.99 21.37
N LYS A 384 -4.10 -3.13 22.24
CA LYS A 384 -3.77 -2.09 23.24
C LYS A 384 -2.90 -0.96 22.67
N GLY A 385 -2.02 -1.28 21.73
CA GLY A 385 -1.10 -0.32 21.10
C GLY A 385 -1.73 0.44 19.92
N SER A 386 -2.86 -0.07 19.42
CA SER A 386 -3.63 0.51 18.33
C SER A 386 -4.65 1.49 18.86
N SER A 387 -4.56 2.75 18.46
CA SER A 387 -5.67 3.69 18.59
C SER A 387 -6.49 3.70 17.29
N ALA A 388 -7.71 4.25 17.32
CA ALA A 388 -8.54 4.44 16.14
C ALA A 388 -7.77 5.18 15.04
N ALA A 389 -7.00 6.19 15.45
CA ALA A 389 -6.09 6.93 14.58
C ALA A 389 -5.02 6.02 13.97
N GLY A 390 -4.32 5.23 14.79
CA GLY A 390 -3.28 4.28 14.35
C GLY A 390 -3.78 3.05 13.59
N LEU A 391 -5.09 2.79 13.56
CA LEU A 391 -5.69 1.76 12.70
C LEU A 391 -6.14 2.34 11.37
N THR A 392 -6.73 3.54 11.39
CA THR A 392 -7.36 4.12 10.21
C THR A 392 -6.46 5.12 9.52
N ALA A 393 -6.70 6.41 9.76
CA ALA A 393 -5.85 7.49 9.34
C ALA A 393 -5.98 8.62 10.35
N SER A 394 -4.89 9.34 10.54
CA SER A 394 -4.82 10.46 11.45
C SER A 394 -4.67 11.77 10.67
N VAL A 395 -5.25 12.84 11.19
CA VAL A 395 -5.02 14.18 10.66
C VAL A 395 -4.00 14.83 11.58
N ILE A 396 -2.78 14.97 11.09
CA ILE A 396 -1.68 15.59 11.83
C ILE A 396 -1.58 17.04 11.41
N ARG A 397 -1.44 17.91 12.41
CA ARG A 397 -1.07 19.30 12.17
C ARG A 397 0.44 19.40 12.11
N ASP A 398 0.96 19.82 10.98
CA ASP A 398 2.37 20.18 10.87
C ASP A 398 2.66 21.33 11.83
N SER A 399 3.70 21.19 12.66
CA SER A 399 4.12 22.22 13.61
C SER A 399 4.64 23.46 12.87
N SER A 400 5.25 23.27 11.70
CA SER A 400 5.86 24.34 10.92
C SER A 400 4.86 25.10 10.06
N SER A 401 4.17 24.42 9.14
CA SER A 401 3.19 25.06 8.26
C SER A 401 1.85 25.35 8.95
N ARG A 402 1.62 24.83 10.16
CA ARG A 402 0.33 24.87 10.89
C ARG A 402 -0.83 24.26 10.10
N GLU A 403 -0.57 23.61 8.98
CA GLU A 403 -1.54 22.98 8.11
C GLU A 403 -1.83 21.55 8.57
N PHE A 404 -3.04 21.09 8.27
CA PHE A 404 -3.47 19.73 8.53
C PHE A 404 -3.24 18.88 7.29
N TYR A 405 -2.47 17.81 7.43
CA TYR A 405 -2.30 16.76 6.42
C TYR A 405 -2.79 15.42 6.94
N LEU A 406 -3.09 14.51 6.02
CA LEU A 406 -3.66 13.20 6.32
C LEU A 406 -2.56 12.14 6.25
N GLU A 407 -2.42 11.36 7.32
CA GLU A 407 -1.51 10.21 7.39
C GLU A 407 -2.31 8.92 7.41
N GLY A 408 -2.01 8.02 6.46
CA GLY A 408 -2.59 6.68 6.38
C GLY A 408 -1.85 5.71 7.29
N GLU A 409 -2.59 4.98 8.12
CA GLU A 409 -2.04 4.07 9.12
C GLU A 409 -2.31 2.60 8.74
N ALA A 410 -2.32 1.68 9.71
CA ALA A 410 -2.26 0.23 9.48
C ALA A 410 -3.24 -0.32 8.42
N MET A 411 -4.52 0.06 8.45
CA MET A 411 -5.53 -0.47 7.53
C MET A 411 -5.45 0.13 6.13
N VAL A 412 -5.04 1.39 6.01
CA VAL A 412 -4.88 2.07 4.71
C VAL A 412 -3.61 1.58 4.02
N LEU A 413 -2.53 1.38 4.78
CA LEU A 413 -1.26 0.82 4.29
C LEU A 413 -1.38 -0.66 3.88
N ALA A 414 -2.27 -1.40 4.55
CA ALA A 414 -2.53 -2.80 4.26
C ALA A 414 -3.59 -3.02 3.17
N ASP A 415 -3.98 -2.00 2.39
CA ASP A 415 -4.97 -2.14 1.32
C ASP A 415 -4.60 -3.27 0.34
N GLY A 416 -5.54 -4.18 0.07
CA GLY A 416 -5.30 -5.41 -0.69
C GLY A 416 -4.50 -6.48 0.07
N GLY A 417 -4.19 -6.30 1.34
CA GLY A 417 -3.42 -7.21 2.18
C GLY A 417 -4.22 -7.83 3.33
N VAL A 418 -3.49 -8.21 4.37
CA VAL A 418 -4.03 -8.77 5.61
C VAL A 418 -3.62 -7.89 6.80
N VAL A 419 -4.57 -7.53 7.66
CA VAL A 419 -4.29 -6.86 8.94
C VAL A 419 -4.41 -7.89 10.05
N CYS A 420 -3.33 -8.11 10.79
CA CYS A 420 -3.28 -9.01 11.92
C CYS A 420 -3.44 -8.20 13.22
N ILE A 421 -4.51 -8.45 13.97
CA ILE A 421 -4.79 -7.76 15.23
C ILE A 421 -4.72 -8.76 16.39
N ASP A 422 -3.71 -8.64 17.24
CA ASP A 422 -3.63 -9.42 18.49
C ASP A 422 -4.31 -8.68 19.65
N GLU A 423 -4.76 -9.41 20.67
CA GLU A 423 -5.51 -8.88 21.82
C GLU A 423 -6.71 -8.01 21.41
N PHE A 424 -7.50 -8.48 20.43
CA PHE A 424 -8.67 -7.77 19.91
C PHE A 424 -9.70 -7.44 21.00
N ASP A 425 -9.79 -8.26 22.06
CA ASP A 425 -10.66 -8.04 23.22
C ASP A 425 -10.25 -6.82 24.07
N LYS A 426 -8.98 -6.40 24.00
CA LYS A 426 -8.44 -5.29 24.80
C LYS A 426 -8.52 -3.93 24.12
N MET A 427 -9.09 -3.85 22.93
CA MET A 427 -9.30 -2.57 22.23
C MET A 427 -10.35 -1.70 22.89
N ARG A 428 -10.16 -0.38 22.82
CA ARG A 428 -11.13 0.60 23.31
C ARG A 428 -12.38 0.62 22.41
N PRO A 429 -13.55 0.99 22.95
CA PRO A 429 -14.79 1.03 22.17
C PRO A 429 -14.75 2.05 21.01
N ASP A 430 -14.00 3.15 21.14
CA ASP A 430 -13.87 4.14 20.05
C ASP A 430 -13.12 3.55 18.84
N ASP A 431 -12.07 2.78 19.10
CA ASP A 431 -11.26 2.11 18.07
C ASP A 431 -12.07 1.02 17.34
N ARG A 432 -12.98 0.37 18.07
CA ARG A 432 -13.92 -0.61 17.54
C ARG A 432 -14.87 -0.01 16.50
N VAL A 433 -15.38 1.22 16.71
CA VAL A 433 -16.27 1.89 15.74
C VAL A 433 -15.58 2.11 14.39
N ALA A 434 -14.32 2.51 14.41
CA ALA A 434 -13.54 2.74 13.19
C ALA A 434 -13.34 1.46 12.37
N ILE A 435 -13.08 0.34 13.04
CA ILE A 435 -12.95 -0.97 12.38
C ILE A 435 -14.29 -1.46 11.80
N HIS A 436 -15.42 -1.16 12.44
CA HIS A 436 -16.74 -1.55 11.94
C HIS A 436 -17.04 -1.00 10.55
N GLU A 437 -16.69 0.26 10.31
CA GLU A 437 -16.85 0.90 9.00
C GLU A 437 -15.95 0.23 7.97
N ALA A 438 -14.66 0.07 8.30
CA ALA A 438 -13.66 -0.49 7.41
C ALA A 438 -13.93 -1.96 7.02
N MET A 439 -14.38 -2.81 7.95
CA MET A 439 -14.70 -4.23 7.66
C MET A 439 -15.97 -4.40 6.82
N GLU A 440 -16.92 -3.47 6.94
CA GLU A 440 -18.21 -3.54 6.24
C GLU A 440 -18.12 -2.93 4.84
N GLN A 441 -17.69 -1.68 4.76
CA GLN A 441 -17.71 -0.90 3.53
C GLN A 441 -16.39 -0.98 2.76
N GLN A 442 -15.32 -1.47 3.41
CA GLN A 442 -13.95 -1.46 2.86
C GLN A 442 -13.46 -0.06 2.49
N THR A 443 -14.01 0.94 3.16
CA THR A 443 -13.68 2.36 3.04
C THR A 443 -13.69 2.99 4.43
N ILE A 444 -12.84 3.99 4.61
CA ILE A 444 -12.75 4.80 5.83
C ILE A 444 -13.05 6.23 5.44
N SER A 445 -14.13 6.78 5.97
CA SER A 445 -14.48 8.19 5.81
C SER A 445 -13.86 9.03 6.93
N ILE A 446 -13.19 10.11 6.56
CA ILE A 446 -12.56 11.04 7.50
C ILE A 446 -13.11 12.43 7.22
N ALA A 447 -13.78 12.99 8.23
CA ALA A 447 -14.30 14.35 8.24
C ALA A 447 -13.72 15.10 9.45
N LYS A 448 -12.45 15.51 9.38
CA LYS A 448 -11.73 16.19 10.49
C LYS A 448 -10.95 17.38 9.97
N ALA A 449 -10.91 18.47 10.75
CA ALA A 449 -10.14 19.69 10.43
C ALA A 449 -10.40 20.27 9.01
N GLY A 450 -11.65 20.20 8.54
CA GLY A 450 -12.04 20.67 7.20
C GLY A 450 -11.57 19.78 6.05
N ILE A 451 -11.05 18.59 6.33
CA ILE A 451 -10.71 17.56 5.36
C ILE A 451 -11.84 16.53 5.39
N THR A 452 -12.56 16.42 4.28
CA THR A 452 -13.57 15.39 4.03
C THR A 452 -13.07 14.48 2.92
N THR A 453 -12.45 13.35 3.28
CA THR A 453 -11.91 12.38 2.32
C THR A 453 -12.35 10.96 2.66
N VAL A 454 -12.46 10.12 1.64
CA VAL A 454 -12.73 8.68 1.80
C VAL A 454 -11.50 7.93 1.33
N LEU A 455 -10.91 7.15 2.22
CA LEU A 455 -9.78 6.27 1.94
C LEU A 455 -10.27 4.86 1.73
N ASN A 456 -9.65 4.12 0.80
CA ASN A 456 -9.96 2.71 0.61
C ASN A 456 -9.18 1.87 1.63
N SER A 457 -9.82 0.83 2.18
CA SER A 457 -9.23 -0.07 3.18
C SER A 457 -9.68 -1.51 2.92
N ARG A 458 -9.38 -2.04 1.74
CA ARG A 458 -9.81 -3.38 1.30
C ARG A 458 -8.85 -4.42 1.84
N THR A 459 -8.93 -4.63 3.14
CA THR A 459 -8.03 -5.51 3.87
C THR A 459 -8.81 -6.71 4.39
N SER A 460 -8.14 -7.85 4.48
CA SER A 460 -8.64 -9.00 5.21
C SER A 460 -8.19 -8.89 6.67
N VAL A 461 -9.09 -9.07 7.64
CA VAL A 461 -8.76 -8.98 9.07
C VAL A 461 -8.57 -10.38 9.66
N LEU A 462 -7.41 -10.62 10.26
CA LEU A 462 -7.13 -11.75 11.15
C LEU A 462 -7.04 -11.24 12.58
N ALA A 463 -8.00 -11.60 13.41
CA ALA A 463 -8.03 -11.17 14.81
C ALA A 463 -7.78 -12.34 15.74
N ALA A 464 -6.98 -12.13 16.79
CA ALA A 464 -6.87 -13.02 17.93
C ALA A 464 -7.45 -12.33 19.17
N ALA A 465 -8.31 -13.04 19.90
CA ALA A 465 -8.89 -12.56 21.14
C ALA A 465 -8.83 -13.63 22.24
N ASN A 466 -8.79 -13.17 23.48
CA ASN A 466 -8.82 -14.01 24.65
C ASN A 466 -10.18 -13.86 25.38
N PRO A 467 -10.69 -14.93 26.02
CA PRO A 467 -11.91 -14.86 26.82
C PRO A 467 -11.71 -13.96 28.04
N VAL A 468 -12.80 -13.37 28.53
CA VAL A 468 -12.77 -12.37 29.62
C VAL A 468 -12.15 -12.93 30.91
N SER A 469 -12.47 -14.19 31.24
CA SER A 469 -11.95 -14.93 32.39
C SER A 469 -10.51 -15.44 32.21
N GLY A 470 -9.88 -15.18 31.08
CA GLY A 470 -8.57 -15.74 30.72
C GLY A 470 -8.59 -17.23 30.39
N ARG A 471 -9.67 -17.95 30.70
CA ARG A 471 -9.96 -19.29 30.19
C ARG A 471 -11.39 -19.37 29.67
N TYR A 472 -11.61 -20.17 28.65
CA TYR A 472 -12.91 -20.40 28.06
C TYR A 472 -13.76 -21.26 29.00
N ASP A 473 -14.91 -20.73 29.44
CA ASP A 473 -15.84 -21.47 30.29
C ASP A 473 -16.93 -22.12 29.44
N ASN A 474 -16.94 -23.45 29.38
CA ASN A 474 -17.94 -24.19 28.60
C ASN A 474 -19.36 -24.11 29.19
N LEU A 475 -19.50 -23.68 30.45
CA LEU A 475 -20.81 -23.53 31.09
C LEU A 475 -21.52 -22.23 30.69
N LYS A 476 -20.76 -21.24 30.20
CA LYS A 476 -21.29 -19.98 29.73
C LYS A 476 -21.53 -20.03 28.23
N THR A 477 -22.47 -19.20 27.77
CA THR A 477 -22.66 -19.01 26.34
C THR A 477 -21.38 -18.43 25.71
N ALA A 478 -21.15 -18.73 24.43
CA ALA A 478 -20.01 -18.14 23.70
C ALA A 478 -20.01 -16.60 23.78
N GLN A 479 -21.18 -15.96 23.76
CA GLN A 479 -21.29 -14.51 23.87
C GLN A 479 -20.92 -13.98 25.27
N ASP A 480 -21.26 -14.68 26.35
CA ASP A 480 -20.86 -14.23 27.70
C ASP A 480 -19.35 -14.46 27.96
N ASN A 481 -18.75 -15.43 27.27
CA ASN A 481 -17.32 -15.66 27.32
C ASN A 481 -16.50 -14.57 26.59
N ILE A 482 -17.15 -13.84 25.67
CA ILE A 482 -16.50 -12.90 24.76
C ILE A 482 -17.11 -11.50 24.96
N ASP A 483 -16.31 -10.52 25.40
CA ASP A 483 -16.75 -9.12 25.53
C ASP A 483 -16.79 -8.38 24.17
N LEU A 484 -17.45 -8.99 23.17
CA LEU A 484 -17.65 -8.44 21.84
C LEU A 484 -19.14 -8.35 21.50
N GLN A 485 -19.51 -7.27 20.83
CA GLN A 485 -20.88 -7.07 20.35
C GLN A 485 -21.21 -8.06 19.21
N THR A 486 -22.47 -8.48 19.13
CA THR A 486 -22.98 -9.38 18.07
C THR A 486 -22.78 -8.81 16.66
N THR A 487 -22.73 -7.48 16.54
CA THR A 487 -22.42 -6.75 15.31
C THR A 487 -21.04 -7.09 14.76
N PHE A 488 -20.03 -7.35 15.60
CA PHE A 488 -18.69 -7.79 15.17
C PHE A 488 -18.69 -9.25 14.75
N LEU A 489 -19.28 -10.13 15.57
CA LEU A 489 -19.31 -11.56 15.30
C LEU A 489 -20.00 -11.87 13.96
N SER A 490 -20.99 -11.07 13.56
CA SER A 490 -21.65 -11.20 12.25
C SER A 490 -20.79 -10.80 11.04
N ARG A 491 -19.68 -10.07 11.24
CA ARG A 491 -18.78 -9.58 10.17
C ARG A 491 -17.57 -10.47 9.95
N PHE A 492 -17.25 -11.32 10.92
CA PHE A 492 -16.28 -12.38 10.75
C PHE A 492 -16.92 -13.55 10.01
N ASP A 493 -16.25 -14.02 8.96
CA ASP A 493 -16.71 -15.11 8.12
C ASP A 493 -16.47 -16.46 8.82
N GLN A 494 -15.38 -16.56 9.60
CA GLN A 494 -15.05 -17.74 10.38
C GLN A 494 -14.60 -17.37 11.80
N ILE A 495 -15.16 -18.08 12.78
CA ILE A 495 -14.83 -17.92 14.20
C ILE A 495 -14.34 -19.28 14.72
N PHE A 496 -13.09 -19.37 15.15
CA PHE A 496 -12.54 -20.59 15.73
C PHE A 496 -12.38 -20.45 17.24
N ILE A 497 -12.87 -21.45 17.97
CA ILE A 497 -12.64 -21.56 19.42
C ILE A 497 -11.55 -22.61 19.65
N VAL A 498 -10.38 -22.14 20.06
CA VAL A 498 -9.22 -22.96 20.40
C VAL A 498 -9.18 -23.18 21.92
N LYS A 499 -9.58 -24.38 22.34
CA LYS A 499 -9.60 -24.77 23.76
C LYS A 499 -8.35 -25.59 24.08
N ASP A 500 -7.72 -25.31 25.23
CA ASP A 500 -6.62 -26.14 25.73
C ASP A 500 -7.18 -27.34 26.52
N ILE A 501 -7.48 -28.43 25.80
CA ILE A 501 -7.97 -29.68 26.41
C ILE A 501 -6.76 -30.51 26.84
N ARG A 502 -6.61 -30.71 28.15
CA ARG A 502 -5.52 -31.51 28.72
C ARG A 502 -5.68 -32.99 28.38
N SER A 503 -4.79 -33.52 27.55
CA SER A 503 -4.75 -34.93 27.18
C SER A 503 -3.30 -35.41 27.11
N ALA A 504 -2.95 -36.39 27.94
CA ALA A 504 -1.57 -36.87 28.07
C ALA A 504 -0.98 -37.41 26.74
N GLU A 505 -1.80 -37.99 25.88
CA GLU A 505 -1.37 -38.49 24.57
C GLU A 505 -1.07 -37.34 23.61
N GLN A 506 -1.95 -36.34 23.53
CA GLN A 506 -1.77 -35.17 22.67
C GLN A 506 -0.60 -34.30 23.16
N ASP A 507 -0.50 -34.09 24.47
CA ASP A 507 0.58 -33.32 25.10
C ASP A 507 1.95 -33.95 24.80
N LYS A 508 2.05 -35.29 24.80
CA LYS A 508 3.28 -36.00 24.45
C LYS A 508 3.68 -35.77 22.99
N ILE A 509 2.71 -35.78 22.07
CA ILE A 509 2.97 -35.53 20.65
C ILE A 509 3.38 -34.08 20.44
N ILE A 510 2.65 -33.12 21.02
CA ILE A 510 2.97 -31.69 20.98
C ILE A 510 4.37 -31.44 21.53
N ALA A 511 4.70 -32.00 22.71
CA ALA A 511 6.02 -31.87 23.31
C ALA A 511 7.11 -32.45 22.41
N SER A 512 6.90 -33.63 21.81
CA SER A 512 7.87 -34.23 20.89
C SER A 512 8.13 -33.35 19.67
N HIS A 513 7.09 -32.71 19.12
CA HIS A 513 7.20 -31.79 18.00
C HIS A 513 7.93 -30.51 18.39
N VAL A 514 7.56 -29.89 19.52
CA VAL A 514 8.19 -28.66 20.03
C VAL A 514 9.68 -28.89 20.30
N ILE A 515 10.04 -30.00 20.95
CA ILE A 515 11.44 -30.38 21.16
C ILE A 515 12.14 -30.54 19.80
N GLY A 516 11.52 -31.24 18.84
CA GLY A 516 12.07 -31.42 17.49
C GLY A 516 12.33 -30.10 16.75
N VAL A 517 11.44 -29.11 16.89
CA VAL A 517 11.62 -27.77 16.32
C VAL A 517 12.79 -27.04 16.99
N HIS A 518 12.88 -27.08 18.32
CA HIS A 518 13.97 -26.44 19.05
C HIS A 518 15.33 -27.08 18.75
N THR A 519 15.42 -28.42 18.66
CA THR A 519 16.66 -29.11 18.28
C THR A 519 17.11 -28.77 16.86
N LYS A 520 16.17 -28.62 15.92
CA LYS A 520 16.47 -28.21 14.54
C LYS A 520 16.94 -26.76 14.45
N SER A 521 16.42 -25.87 15.30
CA SER A 521 16.80 -24.45 15.33
C SER A 521 18.26 -24.20 15.74
N THR A 522 18.88 -25.14 16.46
CA THR A 522 20.29 -25.02 16.92
C THR A 522 21.30 -25.44 15.83
N GLY A 523 20.85 -26.13 14.78
CA GLY A 523 21.67 -26.47 13.61
C GLY A 523 21.56 -25.39 12.53
N GLY A 524 22.42 -24.37 12.61
CA GLY A 524 22.35 -23.13 11.80
C GLY A 524 22.41 -23.23 10.27
N THR A 525 22.36 -24.41 9.68
CA THR A 525 22.55 -24.63 8.23
C THR A 525 21.24 -24.79 7.43
N LYS A 526 20.05 -24.79 8.05
CA LYS A 526 18.75 -25.03 7.36
C LYS A 526 17.75 -23.87 7.35
N ASN A 527 18.08 -22.71 7.94
CA ASN A 527 17.16 -21.56 7.94
C ASN A 527 16.89 -21.00 6.53
N SER A 528 17.78 -21.24 5.55
CA SER A 528 17.57 -20.83 4.16
C SER A 528 16.38 -21.54 3.51
N ALA A 529 16.24 -22.85 3.69
CA ALA A 529 15.18 -23.65 3.04
C ALA A 529 13.77 -23.25 3.51
N ALA A 530 13.57 -23.05 4.82
CA ALA A 530 12.28 -22.58 5.35
C ALA A 530 11.94 -21.16 4.89
N THR A 531 12.96 -20.32 4.66
CA THR A 531 12.78 -18.96 4.14
C THR A 531 12.47 -18.99 2.63
N GLU A 532 13.10 -19.90 1.88
CA GLU A 532 12.81 -20.14 0.47
C GLU A 532 11.39 -20.67 0.25
N GLU A 533 10.94 -21.62 1.08
CA GLU A 533 9.56 -22.13 1.04
C GLU A 533 8.53 -21.03 1.35
N GLN A 534 8.81 -20.15 2.31
CA GLN A 534 7.95 -19.00 2.63
C GLN A 534 7.91 -17.97 1.50
N ASN A 535 9.07 -17.68 0.89
CA ASN A 535 9.16 -16.79 -0.27
C ASN A 535 8.42 -17.37 -1.48
N TRP A 536 8.54 -18.68 -1.72
CA TRP A 536 7.80 -19.38 -2.76
C TRP A 536 6.30 -19.32 -2.53
N LEU A 537 5.83 -19.60 -1.31
CA LEU A 537 4.41 -19.53 -0.95
C LEU A 537 3.86 -18.10 -1.14
N LYS A 538 4.63 -17.08 -0.75
CA LYS A 538 4.28 -15.67 -0.96
C LYS A 538 4.07 -15.34 -2.44
N ARG A 539 5.00 -15.77 -3.31
CA ARG A 539 4.89 -15.61 -4.77
C ARG A 539 3.71 -16.38 -5.35
N TYR A 540 3.45 -17.60 -4.86
CA TYR A 540 2.31 -18.39 -5.31
C TYR A 540 0.96 -17.75 -4.94
N ILE A 541 0.83 -17.21 -3.72
CA ILE A 541 -0.37 -16.48 -3.29
C ILE A 541 -0.58 -15.24 -4.17
N GLU A 542 0.48 -14.48 -4.43
CA GLU A 542 0.44 -13.30 -5.29
C GLU A 542 0.00 -13.66 -6.72
N TYR A 543 0.59 -14.71 -7.30
CA TYR A 543 0.23 -15.22 -8.63
C TYR A 543 -1.24 -15.65 -8.73
N CYS A 544 -1.73 -16.38 -7.73
CA CYS A 544 -3.12 -16.84 -7.70
C CYS A 544 -4.12 -15.68 -7.57
N ARG A 545 -3.76 -14.64 -6.83
CA ARG A 545 -4.61 -13.46 -6.61
C ARG A 545 -4.67 -12.54 -7.82
N SER A 546 -3.59 -12.41 -8.60
CA SER A 546 -3.56 -11.61 -9.82
C SER A 546 -4.23 -12.32 -10.99
N THR A 547 -4.02 -13.63 -11.14
CA THR A 547 -4.42 -14.37 -12.33
C THR A 547 -5.86 -14.89 -12.27
N CYS A 548 -6.32 -15.33 -11.09
CA CYS A 548 -7.56 -16.10 -10.97
C CYS A 548 -8.68 -15.37 -10.21
N GLN A 549 -9.81 -15.15 -10.89
CA GLN A 549 -11.04 -14.63 -10.31
C GLN A 549 -12.17 -15.65 -10.47
N PRO A 550 -12.31 -16.59 -9.53
CA PRO A 550 -13.27 -17.68 -9.67
C PRO A 550 -14.72 -17.20 -9.60
N ARG A 551 -15.61 -17.96 -10.25
CA ARG A 551 -17.06 -17.81 -10.21
C ARG A 551 -17.72 -19.12 -9.82
N LEU A 552 -18.88 -19.06 -9.16
CA LEU A 552 -19.62 -20.28 -8.82
C LEU A 552 -20.25 -20.89 -10.07
N SER A 553 -20.21 -22.22 -10.14
CA SER A 553 -21.04 -22.99 -11.08
C SER A 553 -22.50 -23.02 -10.62
N GLU A 554 -23.44 -23.16 -11.56
CA GLU A 554 -24.88 -23.26 -11.26
C GLU A 554 -25.19 -24.42 -10.31
N LYS A 555 -24.58 -25.59 -10.58
CA LYS A 555 -24.67 -26.78 -9.73
C LYS A 555 -24.17 -26.56 -8.31
N ALA A 556 -23.15 -25.73 -8.13
CA ALA A 556 -22.64 -25.37 -6.80
C ALA A 556 -23.56 -24.37 -6.10
N ALA A 557 -24.18 -23.45 -6.84
CA ALA A 557 -25.14 -22.48 -6.32
C ALA A 557 -26.41 -23.15 -5.77
N GLU A 558 -26.96 -24.15 -6.48
CA GLU A 558 -28.10 -24.94 -6.00
C GLU A 558 -27.78 -25.69 -4.70
N MET A 559 -26.62 -26.35 -4.64
CA MET A 559 -26.17 -27.04 -3.44
C MET A 559 -26.01 -26.09 -2.25
N LEU A 560 -25.46 -24.91 -2.49
CA LEU A 560 -25.24 -23.88 -1.48
C LEU A 560 -26.56 -23.32 -0.94
N GLN A 561 -27.58 -23.16 -1.78
CA GLN A 561 -28.94 -22.79 -1.36
C GLN A 561 -29.53 -23.85 -0.42
N ASN A 562 -29.47 -25.13 -0.81
CA ASN A 562 -30.02 -26.22 0.00
C ASN A 562 -29.33 -26.32 1.36
N LYS A 563 -27.99 -26.29 1.39
CA LYS A 563 -27.21 -26.35 2.63
C LYS A 563 -27.43 -25.13 3.52
N TYR A 564 -27.63 -23.94 2.96
CA TYR A 564 -27.94 -22.75 3.76
C TYR A 564 -29.31 -22.83 4.44
N VAL A 565 -30.33 -23.33 3.73
CA VAL A 565 -31.66 -23.56 4.29
C VAL A 565 -31.59 -24.56 5.44
N GLU A 566 -30.83 -25.66 5.26
CA GLU A 566 -30.61 -26.67 6.30
C GLU A 566 -29.98 -26.05 7.56
N VAL A 567 -28.90 -25.28 7.43
CA VAL A 567 -28.24 -24.60 8.57
C VAL A 567 -29.21 -23.66 9.30
N ARG A 568 -30.03 -22.93 8.56
CA ARG A 568 -31.01 -22.01 9.14
C ARG A 568 -32.15 -22.74 9.85
N GLN A 569 -32.62 -23.86 9.31
CA GLN A 569 -33.62 -24.71 9.96
C GLN A 569 -33.08 -25.31 11.26
N VAL A 570 -31.87 -25.87 11.21
CA VAL A 570 -31.20 -26.45 12.38
C VAL A 570 -31.02 -25.40 13.49
N CYS A 571 -30.55 -24.20 13.17
CA CYS A 571 -30.44 -23.15 14.18
C CYS A 571 -31.79 -22.61 14.65
N SER A 572 -32.81 -22.58 13.80
CA SER A 572 -34.17 -22.19 14.20
C SER A 572 -34.77 -23.19 15.19
N SER A 573 -34.62 -24.50 14.96
CA SER A 573 -35.11 -25.52 15.90
C SER A 573 -34.39 -25.44 17.24
N PHE A 574 -33.07 -25.23 17.23
CA PHE A 574 -32.32 -25.01 18.47
C PHE A 574 -32.77 -23.75 19.22
N HIS A 575 -33.08 -22.66 18.50
CA HIS A 575 -33.61 -21.45 19.11
C HIS A 575 -34.97 -21.70 19.77
N SER A 576 -35.86 -22.47 19.13
CA SER A 576 -37.16 -22.87 19.70
C SER A 576 -37.01 -23.71 20.96
N ASP A 577 -36.12 -24.70 20.96
CA ASP A 577 -35.86 -25.57 22.12
C ASP A 577 -35.26 -24.80 23.31
N LEU A 578 -34.38 -23.82 23.02
CA LEU A 578 -33.80 -22.94 24.04
C LEU A 578 -34.80 -21.98 24.63
N VAL A 579 -35.69 -21.40 23.81
CA VAL A 579 -36.76 -20.49 24.25
C VAL A 579 -37.74 -21.21 25.19
N HIS A 580 -38.04 -22.49 24.94
CA HIS A 580 -38.85 -23.29 25.87
C HIS A 580 -38.16 -23.57 27.21
N ALA A 581 -36.84 -23.67 27.26
CA ALA A 581 -36.08 -23.93 28.49
C ALA A 581 -35.78 -22.67 29.33
N SER A 582 -35.95 -21.45 28.79
CA SER A 582 -35.38 -20.22 29.36
C SER A 582 -36.40 -19.11 29.69
N HIS A 583 -37.64 -19.48 30.01
CA HIS A 583 -38.66 -18.56 30.55
C HIS A 583 -38.24 -17.84 31.87
N GLU A 584 -37.11 -18.19 32.49
CA GLU A 584 -36.65 -17.61 33.77
C GLU A 584 -35.40 -16.72 33.68
N THR A 585 -34.61 -16.71 32.59
CA THR A 585 -33.29 -16.01 32.58
C THR A 585 -33.07 -14.95 31.51
N GLY A 586 -34.06 -14.65 30.65
CA GLY A 586 -34.15 -13.39 29.89
C GLY A 586 -33.01 -13.06 28.92
N ARG A 587 -32.02 -13.93 28.71
CA ARG A 587 -30.91 -13.73 27.77
C ARG A 587 -30.45 -15.06 27.18
N VAL A 588 -30.90 -15.35 25.97
CA VAL A 588 -30.23 -16.35 25.12
C VAL A 588 -29.99 -15.69 23.77
N ALA A 589 -28.78 -15.18 23.56
CA ALA A 589 -28.35 -14.64 22.28
C ALA A 589 -27.47 -15.69 21.59
N THR A 590 -28.09 -16.49 20.73
CA THR A 590 -27.38 -17.29 19.73
C THR A 590 -26.85 -16.37 18.64
N ILE A 591 -25.64 -16.62 18.12
CA ILE A 591 -25.08 -15.87 16.99
C ILE A 591 -26.07 -15.93 15.82
N PRO A 592 -26.66 -14.81 15.36
CA PRO A 592 -27.67 -14.84 14.32
C PRO A 592 -27.02 -15.21 12.98
N ILE A 593 -27.49 -16.30 12.36
CA ILE A 593 -27.12 -16.66 11.00
C ILE A 593 -27.85 -15.72 10.05
N THR A 594 -27.13 -14.74 9.51
CA THR A 594 -27.63 -13.75 8.56
C THR A 594 -27.24 -14.12 7.13
N GLY A 595 -27.69 -13.33 6.14
CA GLY A 595 -27.22 -13.47 4.75
C GLY A 595 -25.70 -13.31 4.60
N ARG A 596 -25.02 -12.64 5.54
CA ARG A 596 -23.56 -12.49 5.52
C ARG A 596 -22.82 -13.82 5.62
N GLN A 597 -23.38 -14.79 6.35
CA GLN A 597 -22.78 -16.12 6.46
C GLN A 597 -22.90 -16.90 5.14
N LEU A 598 -23.92 -16.61 4.33
CA LEU A 598 -24.02 -17.15 2.98
C LEU A 598 -22.91 -16.59 2.09
N GLU A 599 -22.70 -15.27 2.15
CA GLU A 599 -21.61 -14.61 1.44
C GLU A 599 -20.24 -15.11 1.89
N ALA A 600 -20.06 -15.39 3.18
CA ALA A 600 -18.85 -16.01 3.73
C ALA A 600 -18.55 -17.37 3.08
N ILE A 601 -19.54 -18.27 2.99
CA ILE A 601 -19.39 -19.58 2.36
C ILE A 601 -19.06 -19.45 0.86
N ILE A 602 -19.67 -18.46 0.19
CA ILE A 602 -19.34 -18.12 -1.20
C ILE A 602 -17.87 -17.71 -1.35
N ARG A 603 -17.38 -16.79 -0.51
CA ARG A 603 -15.98 -16.33 -0.53
C ARG A 603 -15.00 -17.48 -0.23
N LEU A 604 -15.33 -18.35 0.72
CA LEU A 604 -14.53 -19.53 1.04
C LEU A 604 -14.44 -20.51 -0.13
N SER A 605 -15.57 -20.78 -0.79
CA SER A 605 -15.63 -21.65 -1.97
C SER A 605 -14.80 -21.08 -3.13
N GLU A 606 -14.88 -19.76 -3.35
CA GLU A 606 -14.06 -19.04 -4.31
C GLU A 606 -12.57 -19.11 -3.95
N SER A 607 -12.22 -18.94 -2.67
CA SER A 607 -10.82 -19.04 -2.23
C SER A 607 -10.25 -20.45 -2.45
N LEU A 608 -11.04 -21.50 -2.20
CA LEU A 608 -10.62 -22.89 -2.44
C LEU A 608 -10.40 -23.18 -3.94
N ALA A 609 -11.26 -22.64 -4.81
CA ALA A 609 -11.07 -22.72 -6.25
C ALA A 609 -9.81 -21.95 -6.70
N ARG A 610 -9.57 -20.76 -6.13
CA ARG A 610 -8.38 -19.95 -6.40
C ARG A 610 -7.08 -20.66 -6.03
N MET A 611 -7.05 -21.42 -4.94
CA MET A 611 -5.87 -22.21 -4.54
C MET A 611 -5.46 -23.27 -5.58
N ARG A 612 -6.42 -23.77 -6.37
CA ARG A 612 -6.19 -24.71 -7.48
C ARG A 612 -6.06 -24.02 -8.84
N LEU A 613 -5.98 -22.68 -8.87
CA LEU A 613 -6.06 -21.86 -10.09
C LEU A 613 -7.29 -22.15 -10.97
N ALA A 614 -8.40 -22.62 -10.37
CA ALA A 614 -9.63 -22.92 -11.09
C ALA A 614 -10.51 -21.67 -11.19
N PHE A 615 -10.93 -21.31 -12.42
CA PHE A 615 -11.84 -20.18 -12.66
C PHE A 615 -13.30 -20.47 -12.29
N VAL A 616 -13.65 -21.74 -12.03
CA VAL A 616 -15.01 -22.17 -11.68
C VAL A 616 -14.99 -22.95 -10.38
N ALA A 617 -15.78 -22.51 -9.40
CA ALA A 617 -16.00 -23.22 -8.16
C ALA A 617 -17.05 -24.33 -8.35
N THR A 618 -16.61 -25.57 -8.15
CA THR A 618 -17.40 -26.81 -8.21
C THR A 618 -18.06 -27.14 -6.87
N GLN A 619 -18.88 -28.18 -6.86
CA GLN A 619 -19.58 -28.67 -5.66
C GLN A 619 -18.62 -29.15 -4.56
N GLU A 620 -17.47 -29.73 -4.91
CA GLU A 620 -16.45 -30.17 -3.96
C GLU A 620 -15.91 -29.00 -3.12
N HIS A 621 -15.71 -27.84 -3.76
CA HIS A 621 -15.25 -26.64 -3.06
C HIS A 621 -16.29 -26.12 -2.08
N VAL A 622 -17.57 -26.16 -2.45
CA VAL A 622 -18.67 -25.78 -1.56
C VAL A 622 -18.78 -26.74 -0.38
N GLU A 623 -18.56 -28.03 -0.61
CA GLU A 623 -18.61 -29.02 0.47
C GLU A 623 -17.51 -28.83 1.51
N GLU A 624 -16.26 -28.62 1.09
CA GLU A 624 -15.16 -28.34 2.02
C GLU A 624 -15.34 -26.98 2.70
N ALA A 625 -15.80 -25.95 1.99
CA ALA A 625 -16.12 -24.65 2.58
C ALA A 625 -17.19 -24.77 3.68
N PHE A 626 -18.22 -25.59 3.42
CA PHE A 626 -19.29 -25.85 4.38
C PHE A 626 -18.78 -26.68 5.58
N ARG A 627 -17.90 -27.65 5.36
CA ARG A 627 -17.25 -28.41 6.45
C ARG A 627 -16.48 -27.47 7.37
N LEU A 628 -15.65 -26.58 6.82
CA LEU A 628 -14.92 -25.57 7.58
C LEU A 628 -15.86 -24.63 8.33
N PHE A 629 -16.93 -24.17 7.68
CA PHE A 629 -17.93 -23.29 8.29
C PHE A 629 -18.65 -23.94 9.48
N ASN A 630 -18.99 -25.23 9.39
CA ASN A 630 -19.61 -25.97 10.48
C ASN A 630 -18.67 -26.13 11.68
N VAL A 631 -17.40 -26.44 11.43
CA VAL A 631 -16.38 -26.58 12.48
C VAL A 631 -16.09 -25.23 13.15
N SER A 632 -16.14 -24.13 12.40
CA SER A 632 -15.93 -22.80 12.98
C SER A 632 -17.18 -22.30 13.71
N THR A 633 -18.23 -21.99 12.97
CA THR A 633 -19.30 -21.09 13.41
C THR A 633 -20.41 -21.85 14.11
N VAL A 634 -20.73 -23.06 13.63
CA VAL A 634 -21.77 -23.89 14.25
C VAL A 634 -21.26 -24.50 15.56
N ASP A 635 -20.00 -24.94 15.62
CA ASP A 635 -19.41 -25.42 16.88
C ASP A 635 -19.27 -24.30 17.93
N ALA A 636 -18.92 -23.09 17.48
CA ALA A 636 -18.94 -21.90 18.33
C ALA A 636 -20.35 -21.59 18.86
N ALA A 637 -21.38 -21.71 18.02
CA ALA A 637 -22.77 -21.51 18.45
C ALA A 637 -23.28 -22.62 19.39
N ARG A 638 -22.78 -23.85 19.25
CA ARG A 638 -23.14 -25.01 20.10
C ARG A 638 -22.37 -25.04 21.43
N SER A 639 -21.18 -24.46 21.46
CA SER A 639 -20.33 -24.36 22.65
C SER A 639 -20.98 -23.45 23.70
N GLY A 640 -21.60 -24.07 24.71
CA GLY A 640 -22.25 -23.40 25.84
C GLY A 640 -23.43 -24.19 26.44
N ILE A 641 -24.02 -25.12 25.67
CA ILE A 641 -25.25 -25.84 26.11
C ILE A 641 -25.05 -27.37 26.13
N ASN A 642 -24.32 -27.93 25.16
CA ASN A 642 -24.28 -29.38 24.95
C ASN A 642 -23.33 -30.17 25.85
N GLU A 643 -22.31 -29.56 26.47
CA GLU A 643 -21.45 -30.32 27.39
C GLU A 643 -22.22 -30.75 28.64
N HIS A 644 -23.22 -29.98 29.10
CA HIS A 644 -24.02 -30.37 30.24
C HIS A 644 -24.89 -31.60 29.94
N LEU A 645 -25.53 -31.63 28.77
CA LEU A 645 -26.40 -32.74 28.35
C LEU A 645 -25.60 -34.00 28.00
N THR A 646 -24.44 -33.83 27.36
CA THR A 646 -23.54 -34.94 27.02
C THR A 646 -22.78 -35.48 28.24
N SER A 647 -22.41 -34.61 29.19
CA SER A 647 -21.81 -35.00 30.48
C SER A 647 -22.83 -35.68 31.38
N LEU A 648 -24.07 -35.16 31.48
CA LEU A 648 -25.18 -35.81 32.21
C LEU A 648 -25.52 -37.18 31.62
N LEU A 649 -25.57 -37.32 30.29
CA LEU A 649 -25.77 -38.62 29.63
C LEU A 649 -24.62 -39.59 29.90
N LYS A 650 -23.36 -39.12 29.86
CA LYS A 650 -22.19 -39.94 30.25
C LYS A 650 -22.21 -40.33 31.73
N LEU A 651 -22.69 -39.45 32.62
CA LEU A 651 -22.81 -39.73 34.06
C LEU A 651 -23.94 -40.73 34.35
N LEU A 652 -25.09 -40.58 33.69
CA LEU A 652 -26.22 -41.51 33.75
C LEU A 652 -25.85 -42.89 33.19
N MET A 653 -25.09 -42.96 32.09
CA MET A 653 -24.56 -44.23 31.57
C MET A 653 -23.51 -44.88 32.48
N LYS A 654 -22.73 -44.10 33.22
CA LYS A 654 -21.82 -44.64 34.26
C LYS A 654 -22.59 -45.16 35.47
N LEU A 655 -23.64 -44.46 35.89
CA LEU A 655 -24.51 -44.87 37.00
C LEU A 655 -25.35 -46.11 36.65
N SER A 656 -25.82 -46.26 35.41
CA SER A 656 -26.52 -47.47 34.98
C SER A 656 -25.59 -48.69 34.93
N LYS A 657 -24.32 -48.52 34.54
CA LYS A 657 -23.30 -49.59 34.60
C LYS A 657 -22.91 -49.98 36.03
N LEU A 658 -23.02 -49.07 37.00
CA LEU A 658 -22.78 -49.35 38.42
C LEU A 658 -23.98 -50.01 39.12
N ARG A 659 -25.21 -49.88 38.60
CA ARG A 659 -26.40 -50.59 39.11
C ARG A 659 -26.52 -52.05 38.64
N HIS A 660 -25.72 -52.46 37.64
CA HIS A 660 -25.70 -53.82 37.09
C HIS A 660 -24.48 -54.64 37.55
N LYS A 661 -23.72 -54.14 38.52
CA LYS A 661 -22.79 -54.92 39.34
C LYS A 661 -23.28 -54.85 40.78
#